data_AF-A0A926ZCA9-F1
#
_entry.id   AF-A0A926ZCA9-F1
#
_cell.length_a   1.000
_cell.length_b   1.000
_cell.length_c   1.000
_cell.angle_alpha   90.00
_cell.angle_beta   90.00
_cell.angle_gamma   90.00
#
_symmetry.space_group_name_H-M   'P 1'
#
loop_
_entity.id
_entity.type
_entity.pdbx_description
1 polymer ?
#
loop_
_entity_poly.entity_id
_entity_poly.type
_entity_poly.pdbx_seq_one_letter_code
_entity_poly.pdbx_strand_id
1 'polypeptide(L)'
;MAKYALLIGVGSYQNTNMLEPSLTARNDVEAVREVLLHPEMGGFEHAIPLLDPDRLTMEEAIEEFFRRLGREDLGLLLFAGRGVRDRQGKAYFTTQSTRKNSDGDLVKATAIPAQVVQDIMATSPARQQVMILDCGFQGVDPMEVAVYNGSLNLRGQLGGQGRVILLGSEASHPISQFESHELSPYTHLLVEGITTGKADRNHDQLVSVDELHEYVLEQLQPLLTEGYPELIVTRDEDRAINLARVRHFDPRHEYRQHVESRVEKGQFSPVGRAILDKRRVSLGLSVEEAQAIEDDVLRPFREHAKDLQRYRQALTAALQLEYPLGPRQQAELEEFQALLELSDTEVNAIQQAVMQPFMEQAARQQQRQSSYEQAFRQAIAFEYPLPTPERLKLRQQQRSLELPDEVAQAIEAQVLAANQKQRQRYHQNLQQLEQAWYQALSAEDPPSEVTMLRLQKLQRSLEIQPEHAEAIAQRVHQQVQQDLAEKQARLSQYEALFTTLVSQEAVLRKPQRDRLAQMQQELQLSDADIATVEEQATAKIQAQRQQHQRNLAYYQQECARLLQEEYPLSEAKQQDLKRLQTELQLSEAEAAKILEHLKLQAEAQRHAYAQNKSRYEQHYRTVERPLAEAAQEQLKQIWHELGLKETDVWQIEQQVDAEIAADLERQAESRLTYQRAYNHATRQQFPLSDEQRSQLLELGQSLNLTQEEMTQIEDQVNATYETISDFSGDSDLDPTLHPNLESIIDPNLNPVPDPNLDPTLNTTFDPVLGEDLDPNLDSSPPPPTSTPDSAELDGTPPPASSASAFMADPLSSERNVEYSVLQELLRDSLWREADRETFRVMLLATDRSREAWLSPDSLLRIPCTDLATISHLWDKHSNGHFGFIAQERIFHGLVQSNPKQGDRQLIIDLALRLKWMWKAGNFYPLFRNYDDLTFSSDAVMGHLPARWYWQLSPVAALKVGTVGSDRSFGGADIHMFANLMKRLRECNIS
;
A
#
# COMPACT_ATOMS: atom_id res chain seq x y z
N MET A 1 60.56 45.09 59.25
CA MET A 1 60.50 44.70 60.67
C MET A 1 59.36 43.71 60.80
N ALA A 2 59.70 42.43 60.83
CA ALA A 2 58.72 41.39 61.13
C ALA A 2 58.67 41.19 62.66
N LYS A 3 57.50 40.80 63.17
CA LYS A 3 57.31 40.50 64.59
C LYS A 3 57.04 39.01 64.73
N TYR A 4 57.82 38.35 65.58
CA TYR A 4 57.72 36.92 65.85
C TYR A 4 57.60 36.68 67.35
N ALA A 5 56.81 35.68 67.73
CA ALA A 5 56.65 35.29 69.12
C ALA A 5 56.83 33.78 69.32
N LEU A 6 57.51 33.41 70.42
CA LEU A 6 57.53 32.06 70.98
C LEU A 6 56.77 32.11 72.31
N LEU A 7 55.72 31.32 72.43
CA LEU A 7 54.80 31.35 73.56
C LEU A 7 54.84 30.00 74.29
N ILE A 8 55.48 29.95 75.45
CA ILE A 8 55.72 28.72 76.21
C ILE A 8 54.75 28.66 77.38
N GLY A 9 53.96 27.60 77.46
CA GLY A 9 53.01 27.37 78.56
C GLY A 9 53.30 26.06 79.26
N VAL A 10 53.65 26.09 80.55
CA VAL A 10 53.89 24.89 81.37
C VAL A 10 52.82 24.81 82.46
N GLY A 11 51.79 24.01 82.20
CA GLY A 11 50.66 23.77 83.08
C GLY A 11 50.72 22.41 83.79
N SER A 12 51.33 21.39 83.18
CA SER A 12 51.41 20.03 83.74
C SER A 12 52.84 19.63 84.13
N TYR A 13 53.00 18.99 85.29
CA TYR A 13 54.27 18.44 85.76
C TYR A 13 54.15 16.93 85.94
N GLN A 14 55.13 16.16 85.44
CA GLN A 14 55.12 14.69 85.54
C GLN A 14 55.21 14.17 87.00
N ASN A 15 55.62 15.03 87.94
CA ASN A 15 55.79 14.68 89.36
C ASN A 15 54.97 15.65 90.23
N THR A 16 53.67 15.39 90.36
CA THR A 16 52.69 16.27 91.01
C THR A 16 52.82 16.38 92.53
N ASN A 17 53.63 15.52 93.17
CA ASN A 17 53.73 15.49 94.63
C ASN A 17 54.61 16.60 95.24
N MET A 18 55.27 17.43 94.42
CA MET A 18 56.24 18.44 94.88
C MET A 18 56.11 19.81 94.19
N LEU A 19 55.30 19.93 93.13
CA LEU A 19 55.03 21.17 92.37
C LEU A 19 53.56 21.13 91.92
N GLU A 20 52.75 22.13 92.27
CA GLU A 20 51.35 22.16 91.83
C GLU A 20 51.24 22.67 90.38
N PRO A 21 50.33 22.09 89.57
CA PRO A 21 50.12 22.47 88.17
C PRO A 21 49.55 23.89 88.02
N SER A 22 49.89 24.56 86.93
CA SER A 22 49.27 25.84 86.55
C SER A 22 48.04 25.58 85.69
N LEU A 23 46.87 26.03 86.14
CA LEU A 23 45.60 25.80 85.46
C LEU A 23 45.34 26.79 84.30
N THR A 24 46.04 27.93 84.27
CA THR A 24 45.82 29.00 83.28
C THR A 24 46.86 29.01 82.16
N ALA A 25 48.07 28.45 82.38
CA ALA A 25 49.22 28.60 81.47
C ALA A 25 48.93 28.27 79.99
N ARG A 26 48.07 27.29 79.73
CA ARG A 26 47.66 26.94 78.36
C ARG A 26 46.74 27.98 77.74
N ASN A 27 45.76 28.46 78.49
CA ASN A 27 44.81 29.46 78.03
C ASN A 27 45.48 30.83 77.89
N ASP A 28 46.43 31.14 78.78
CA ASP A 28 47.24 32.36 78.72
C ASP A 28 48.02 32.44 77.39
N VAL A 29 48.65 31.33 76.99
CA VAL A 29 49.34 31.24 75.69
C VAL A 29 48.38 31.47 74.53
N GLU A 30 47.19 30.86 74.53
CA GLU A 30 46.25 30.98 73.41
C GLU A 30 45.64 32.38 73.30
N ALA A 31 45.24 32.98 74.43
CA ALA A 31 44.65 34.31 74.43
C ALA A 31 45.65 35.38 73.96
N VAL A 32 46.92 35.30 74.39
CA VAL A 32 47.97 36.18 73.87
C VAL A 32 48.22 35.91 72.38
N ARG A 33 48.24 34.65 71.95
CA ARG A 33 48.44 34.27 70.55
C ARG A 33 47.41 34.88 69.62
N GLU A 34 46.12 34.86 69.99
CA GLU A 34 45.04 35.43 69.17
C GLU A 34 45.22 36.93 68.93
N VAL A 35 45.56 37.68 69.97
CA VAL A 35 45.76 39.13 69.89
C VAL A 35 47.01 39.47 69.07
N LEU A 36 48.11 38.74 69.27
CA LEU A 36 49.36 38.98 68.55
C LEU A 36 49.22 38.71 67.04
N LEU A 37 48.51 37.66 66.63
CA LEU A 37 48.33 37.30 65.21
C LEU A 37 47.32 38.19 64.46
N HIS A 38 46.44 38.90 65.17
CA HIS A 38 45.39 39.67 64.51
C HIS A 38 45.97 40.81 63.64
N PRO A 39 45.63 40.90 62.34
CA PRO A 39 46.27 41.83 61.40
C PRO A 39 46.10 43.32 61.76
N GLU A 40 44.96 43.67 62.35
CA GLU A 40 44.63 45.04 62.74
C GLU A 40 45.04 45.36 64.20
N MET A 41 45.60 44.39 64.95
CA MET A 41 46.07 44.59 66.34
C MET A 41 47.58 44.32 66.46
N GLY A 42 48.01 43.12 66.85
CA GLY A 42 49.42 42.80 67.06
C GLY A 42 50.24 42.72 65.77
N GLY A 43 49.64 42.19 64.70
CA GLY A 43 50.30 42.07 63.39
C GLY A 43 51.56 41.21 63.38
N PHE A 44 51.67 40.22 64.27
CA PHE A 44 52.78 39.27 64.31
C PHE A 44 52.65 38.29 63.13
N GLU A 45 53.76 38.05 62.44
CA GLU A 45 53.78 37.11 61.31
C GLU A 45 53.60 35.68 61.81
N HIS A 46 54.28 35.36 62.92
CA HIS A 46 54.14 34.07 63.60
C HIS A 46 54.13 34.24 65.12
N ALA A 47 53.26 33.47 65.78
CA ALA A 47 53.25 33.25 67.23
C ALA A 47 53.17 31.74 67.47
N ILE A 48 54.30 31.15 67.85
CA ILE A 48 54.51 29.69 67.95
C ILE A 48 54.21 29.25 69.38
N PRO A 49 53.12 28.50 69.64
CA PRO A 49 52.84 27.97 70.97
C PRO A 49 53.64 26.69 71.25
N LEU A 50 54.23 26.58 72.44
CA LEU A 50 54.93 25.40 72.95
C LEU A 50 54.38 25.05 74.33
N LEU A 51 53.52 24.02 74.38
CA LEU A 51 52.80 23.62 75.59
C LEU A 51 53.44 22.40 76.25
N ASP A 52 53.62 22.48 77.57
CA ASP A 52 54.22 21.45 78.43
C ASP A 52 55.48 20.79 77.86
N PRO A 53 56.48 21.55 77.37
CA PRO A 53 57.69 20.96 76.81
C PRO A 53 58.57 20.31 77.88
N ASP A 54 59.32 19.28 77.49
CA ASP A 54 60.46 18.82 78.27
C ASP A 54 61.64 19.81 78.17
N ARG A 55 62.69 19.57 78.95
CA ARG A 55 63.86 20.47 78.99
C ARG A 55 64.54 20.61 77.63
N LEU A 56 64.81 19.50 76.94
CA LEU A 56 65.57 19.55 75.69
C LEU A 56 64.75 20.29 74.62
N THR A 57 63.48 19.94 74.48
CA THR A 57 62.55 20.54 73.53
C THR A 57 62.40 22.04 73.77
N MET A 58 62.28 22.46 75.03
CA MET A 58 62.16 23.87 75.37
C MET A 58 63.45 24.65 75.08
N GLU A 59 64.62 24.09 75.42
CA GLU A 59 65.93 24.71 75.20
C GLU A 59 66.20 24.86 73.68
N GLU A 60 65.98 23.81 72.90
CA GLU A 60 66.11 23.82 71.43
C GLU A 60 65.14 24.79 70.76
N ALA A 61 63.89 24.87 71.22
CA ALA A 61 62.91 25.80 70.66
C ALA A 61 63.29 27.26 70.91
N ILE A 62 63.79 27.59 72.10
CA ILE A 62 64.26 28.94 72.43
C ILE A 62 65.49 29.28 71.58
N GLU A 63 66.45 28.37 71.45
CA GLU A 63 67.64 28.58 70.62
C GLU A 63 67.27 28.80 69.15
N GLU A 64 66.46 27.91 68.58
CA GLU A 64 66.10 27.99 67.16
C GLU A 64 65.26 29.23 66.85
N PHE A 65 64.38 29.64 67.76
CA PHE A 65 63.61 30.87 67.63
C PHE A 65 64.53 32.09 67.55
N PHE A 66 65.39 32.29 68.56
CA PHE A 66 66.26 33.48 68.62
C PHE A 66 67.38 33.48 67.57
N ARG A 67 67.80 32.30 67.09
CA ARG A 67 68.79 32.16 66.01
C ARG A 67 68.25 32.61 64.65
N ARG A 68 66.95 32.44 64.39
CA ARG A 68 66.32 32.75 63.09
C ARG A 68 65.94 34.22 62.91
N LEU A 69 65.89 35.00 63.99
CA LEU A 69 65.48 36.41 63.92
C LEU A 69 66.52 37.27 63.20
N GLY A 70 66.07 38.19 62.35
CA GLY A 70 66.88 39.21 61.72
C GLY A 70 67.21 40.37 62.67
N ARG A 71 68.13 41.25 62.25
CA ARG A 71 68.58 42.40 63.07
C ARG A 71 67.51 43.42 63.41
N GLU A 72 66.53 43.58 62.52
CA GLU A 72 65.46 44.58 62.60
C GLU A 72 64.11 43.95 62.98
N ASP A 73 64.11 42.67 63.38
CA ASP A 73 62.89 41.97 63.81
C ASP A 73 62.68 42.14 65.31
N LEU A 74 61.41 42.05 65.71
CA LEU A 74 61.01 41.99 67.11
C LEU A 74 60.79 40.53 67.50
N GLY A 75 61.59 40.05 68.46
CA GLY A 75 61.38 38.73 69.07
C GLY A 75 60.67 38.84 70.42
N LEU A 76 59.50 38.21 70.55
CA LEU A 76 58.77 38.11 71.81
C LEU A 76 58.85 36.69 72.38
N LEU A 77 59.26 36.54 73.63
CA LEU A 77 59.19 35.28 74.38
C LEU A 77 58.19 35.42 75.52
N LEU A 78 57.07 34.70 75.47
CA LEU A 78 56.17 34.54 76.61
C LEU A 78 56.50 33.24 77.32
N PHE A 79 56.64 33.27 78.64
CA PHE A 79 56.64 32.07 79.48
C PHE A 79 55.53 32.20 80.52
N ALA A 80 54.53 31.32 80.43
CA ALA A 80 53.45 31.17 81.38
C ALA A 80 53.64 29.84 82.14
N GLY A 81 53.85 29.89 83.45
CA GLY A 81 54.20 28.70 84.23
C GLY A 81 54.78 29.06 85.60
N ARG A 82 55.55 28.16 86.21
CA ARG A 82 56.21 28.44 87.50
C ARG A 82 57.70 28.69 87.31
N GLY A 83 58.26 29.59 88.11
CA GLY A 83 59.70 29.79 88.22
C GLY A 83 60.21 29.16 89.51
N VAL A 84 61.34 28.44 89.48
CA VAL A 84 61.95 27.84 90.67
C VAL A 84 63.36 28.38 90.90
N ARG A 85 63.81 28.37 92.16
CA ARG A 85 65.17 28.81 92.53
C ARG A 85 65.96 27.65 93.13
N ASP A 86 67.29 27.68 92.98
CA ASP A 86 68.17 26.80 93.74
C ASP A 86 68.63 27.45 95.06
N ARG A 87 69.33 26.67 95.93
CA ARG A 87 69.90 27.16 97.21
C ARG A 87 70.84 28.37 97.09
N GLN A 88 71.33 28.66 95.90
CA GLN A 88 72.21 29.80 95.62
C GLN A 88 71.44 31.04 95.12
N GLY A 89 70.11 30.96 94.99
CA GLY A 89 69.28 32.06 94.48
C GLY A 89 69.29 32.20 92.96
N LYS A 90 69.77 31.19 92.22
CA LYS A 90 69.68 31.18 90.74
C LYS A 90 68.29 30.76 90.30
N ALA A 91 67.74 31.47 89.32
CA ALA A 91 66.42 31.23 88.77
C ALA A 91 66.46 30.16 87.66
N TYR A 92 65.41 29.34 87.60
CA TYR A 92 65.20 28.33 86.59
C TYR A 92 63.75 28.37 86.10
N PHE A 93 63.55 28.25 84.79
CA PHE A 93 62.26 28.02 84.18
C PHE A 93 61.90 26.54 84.29
N THR A 94 60.70 26.25 84.78
CA THR A 94 60.23 24.88 84.87
C THR A 94 59.87 24.32 83.50
N THR A 95 59.90 22.99 83.40
CA THR A 95 59.54 22.18 82.24
C THR A 95 58.59 21.09 82.72
N GLN A 96 57.95 20.36 81.82
CA GLN A 96 57.06 19.25 82.20
C GLN A 96 57.78 18.18 83.06
N SER A 97 59.10 18.05 82.87
CA SER A 97 59.95 17.07 83.56
C SER A 97 60.52 17.55 84.90
N THR A 98 60.29 18.82 85.28
CA THR A 98 60.88 19.43 86.48
C THR A 98 60.45 18.71 87.75
N ARG A 99 61.42 18.39 88.60
CA ARG A 99 61.20 17.76 89.90
C ARG A 99 62.21 18.19 90.95
N LYS A 100 61.83 18.05 92.22
CA LYS A 100 62.71 18.14 93.39
C LYS A 100 63.16 16.76 93.85
N ASN A 101 64.34 16.64 94.45
CA ASN A 101 64.81 15.41 95.09
C ASN A 101 64.12 15.21 96.46
N SER A 102 64.46 14.13 97.18
CA SER A 102 63.92 13.85 98.52
C SER A 102 64.21 14.93 99.56
N ASP A 103 65.24 15.76 99.35
CA ASP A 103 65.67 16.83 100.26
C ASP A 103 65.05 18.19 99.90
N GLY A 104 64.08 18.21 98.97
CA GLY A 104 63.42 19.44 98.50
C GLY A 104 64.23 20.26 97.49
N ASP A 105 65.45 19.82 97.13
CA ASP A 105 66.33 20.52 96.20
C ASP A 105 65.93 20.27 94.73
N LEU A 106 66.01 21.31 93.92
CA LEU A 106 65.78 21.23 92.48
C LEU A 106 66.77 20.26 91.82
N VAL A 107 66.24 19.27 91.09
CA VAL A 107 67.06 18.44 90.19
C VAL A 107 67.40 19.29 88.96
N LYS A 108 68.55 19.96 88.99
CA LYS A 108 68.96 20.98 87.99
C LYS A 108 68.89 20.50 86.53
N ALA A 109 69.08 19.20 86.28
CA ALA A 109 68.98 18.61 84.94
C ALA A 109 67.55 18.61 84.35
N THR A 110 66.53 19.00 85.12
CA THR A 110 65.10 18.89 84.76
C THR A 110 64.40 20.24 84.55
N ALA A 111 65.14 21.33 84.73
CA ALA A 111 64.69 22.70 84.53
C ALA A 111 65.75 23.47 83.73
N ILE A 112 65.37 24.58 83.10
CA ILE A 112 66.28 25.42 82.31
C ILE A 112 66.78 26.57 83.18
N PRO A 113 68.10 26.72 83.42
CA PRO A 113 68.62 27.88 84.12
C PRO A 113 68.31 29.16 83.35
N ALA A 114 67.90 30.23 84.05
CA ALA A 114 67.65 31.54 83.44
C ALA A 114 68.86 32.06 82.65
N GLN A 115 70.08 31.76 83.13
CA GLN A 115 71.33 32.06 82.44
C GLN A 115 71.41 31.46 81.02
N VAL A 116 70.91 30.24 80.82
CA VAL A 116 70.93 29.60 79.49
C VAL A 116 70.03 30.36 78.52
N VAL A 117 68.83 30.75 78.95
CA VAL A 117 67.92 31.57 78.15
C VAL A 117 68.54 32.94 77.88
N GLN A 118 69.20 33.55 78.88
CA GLN A 118 69.92 34.80 78.71
C GLN A 118 71.02 34.71 77.66
N ASP A 119 71.85 33.66 77.72
CA ASP A 119 72.97 33.41 76.81
C ASP A 119 72.45 33.22 75.39
N ILE A 120 71.42 32.39 75.20
CA ILE A 120 70.76 32.20 73.90
C ILE A 120 70.27 33.54 73.34
N MET A 121 69.46 34.26 74.11
CA MET A 121 68.92 35.55 73.67
C MET A 121 70.01 36.61 73.45
N ALA A 122 71.12 36.56 74.18
CA ALA A 122 72.24 37.50 74.03
C ALA A 122 73.03 37.26 72.73
N THR A 123 73.02 36.03 72.22
CA THR A 123 73.63 35.69 70.92
C THR A 123 72.71 35.93 69.73
N SER A 124 71.43 36.26 69.96
CA SER A 124 70.47 36.54 68.90
C SER A 124 70.86 37.80 68.09
N PRO A 125 70.67 37.80 66.76
CA PRO A 125 70.86 38.99 65.94
C PRO A 125 69.84 40.11 66.22
N ALA A 126 68.67 39.78 66.77
CA ALA A 126 67.57 40.72 66.98
C ALA A 126 67.90 41.80 68.01
N ARG A 127 67.77 43.06 67.60
CA ARG A 127 68.03 44.24 68.45
C ARG A 127 66.89 44.56 69.41
N GLN A 128 65.67 44.11 69.11
CA GLN A 128 64.50 44.30 69.96
C GLN A 128 63.97 42.95 70.42
N GLN A 129 64.06 42.72 71.73
CA GLN A 129 63.66 41.48 72.37
C GLN A 129 62.72 41.82 73.53
N VAL A 130 61.52 41.23 73.55
CA VAL A 130 60.56 41.39 74.64
C VAL A 130 60.37 40.02 75.30
N MET A 131 60.47 39.96 76.61
CA MET A 131 60.18 38.76 77.37
C MET A 131 59.05 39.03 78.35
N ILE A 132 57.96 38.27 78.24
CA ILE A 132 56.82 38.35 79.15
C ILE A 132 56.85 37.11 80.03
N LEU A 133 57.03 37.29 81.32
CA LEU A 133 57.12 36.22 82.29
C LEU A 133 55.89 36.25 83.18
N ASP A 134 54.90 35.46 82.82
CA ASP A 134 53.76 35.17 83.68
C ASP A 134 54.10 33.97 84.59
N CYS A 135 55.12 34.18 85.42
CA CYS A 135 55.60 33.19 86.36
C CYS A 135 56.10 33.84 87.65
N GLY A 136 55.58 33.38 88.79
CA GLY A 136 56.18 33.71 90.08
C GLY A 136 57.50 32.98 90.24
N PHE A 137 58.58 33.73 90.47
CA PHE A 137 59.81 33.17 91.03
C PHE A 137 59.77 33.19 92.57
N GLN A 138 58.68 33.65 93.19
CA GLN A 138 58.55 33.86 94.64
C GLN A 138 58.02 32.59 95.31
N GLY A 139 58.92 31.79 95.86
CA GLY A 139 58.58 30.64 96.69
C GLY A 139 59.76 30.24 97.55
N VAL A 140 59.86 30.85 98.73
CA VAL A 140 60.50 30.19 99.88
C VAL A 140 59.39 29.96 100.88
N ASP A 141 59.16 28.70 101.22
CA ASP A 141 58.23 28.32 102.29
C ASP A 141 58.68 29.03 103.58
N PRO A 142 57.81 29.68 104.38
CA PRO A 142 58.22 30.43 105.57
C PRO A 142 59.04 29.61 106.58
N MET A 143 58.95 28.28 106.54
CA MET A 143 59.73 27.36 107.37
C MET A 143 61.17 27.11 106.88
N GLU A 144 61.53 27.49 105.65
CA GLU A 144 62.87 27.30 105.05
C GLU A 144 63.74 28.58 104.98
N VAL A 145 63.24 29.71 105.45
CA VAL A 145 63.90 31.04 105.39
C VAL A 145 65.23 31.09 106.15
N ALA A 146 65.53 30.11 107.02
CA ALA A 146 66.76 30.08 107.82
C ALA A 146 67.99 29.45 107.11
N VAL A 147 67.86 28.89 105.89
CA VAL A 147 68.95 28.13 105.21
C VAL A 147 69.38 28.74 103.85
N TYR A 148 68.64 29.71 103.30
CA TYR A 148 68.93 30.34 102.00
C TYR A 148 69.59 31.72 102.18
N ASN A 149 70.83 31.89 101.71
CA ASN A 149 71.63 33.12 101.85
C ASN A 149 71.73 33.97 100.56
N GLY A 150 70.93 33.70 99.52
CA GLY A 150 71.02 34.38 98.21
C GLY A 150 69.81 35.26 97.87
N SER A 151 70.03 36.53 97.51
CA SER A 151 68.99 37.39 96.92
C SER A 151 68.77 37.05 95.43
N LEU A 152 67.52 37.08 94.97
CA LEU A 152 67.20 36.88 93.56
C LEU A 152 67.57 38.13 92.75
N ASN A 153 68.45 37.97 91.76
CA ASN A 153 68.86 39.04 90.85
C ASN A 153 68.47 38.68 89.40
N LEU A 154 67.19 38.77 89.06
CA LEU A 154 66.70 38.54 87.69
C LEU A 154 67.26 39.56 86.69
N ARG A 155 67.47 40.81 87.13
CA ARG A 155 68.09 41.86 86.29
C ARG A 155 69.47 41.44 85.79
N GLY A 156 70.30 40.84 86.65
CA GLY A 156 71.61 40.31 86.27
C GLY A 156 71.54 38.99 85.49
N GLN A 157 70.55 38.13 85.76
CA GLN A 157 70.43 36.78 85.18
C GLN A 157 69.69 36.73 83.83
N LEU A 158 68.90 37.75 83.49
CA LEU A 158 68.09 37.77 82.26
C LEU A 158 68.22 39.08 81.48
N GLY A 159 68.71 40.16 82.11
CA GLY A 159 68.90 41.45 81.46
C GLY A 159 69.91 41.40 80.32
N GLY A 160 69.74 42.32 79.36
CA GLY A 160 70.60 42.46 78.18
C GLY A 160 70.31 43.77 77.45
N GLN A 161 71.22 44.22 76.59
CA GLN A 161 70.98 45.41 75.75
C GLN A 161 69.90 45.10 74.69
N GLY A 162 68.94 46.03 74.48
CA GLY A 162 67.85 45.82 73.52
C GLY A 162 66.79 44.82 73.97
N ARG A 163 66.77 44.49 75.28
CA ARG A 163 65.86 43.53 75.89
C ARG A 163 65.00 44.18 76.97
N VAL A 164 63.69 43.97 76.85
CA VAL A 164 62.69 44.39 77.83
C VAL A 164 62.06 43.15 78.46
N ILE A 165 61.95 43.12 79.77
CA ILE A 165 61.33 42.01 80.50
C ILE A 165 60.16 42.53 81.32
N LEU A 166 58.98 42.01 81.01
CA LEU A 166 57.72 42.21 81.71
C LEU A 166 57.55 41.04 82.69
N LEU A 167 57.66 41.29 83.99
CA LEU A 167 57.46 40.29 85.03
C LEU A 167 56.03 40.42 85.60
N GLY A 168 55.26 39.33 85.54
CA GLY A 168 54.01 39.17 86.27
C GLY A 168 54.24 38.96 87.77
N SER A 169 53.20 39.22 88.58
CA SER A 169 53.20 38.95 90.02
C SER A 169 52.33 37.73 90.31
N GLU A 170 52.82 36.75 91.09
CA GLU A 170 51.99 35.65 91.60
C GLU A 170 51.31 36.16 92.88
N ALA A 171 50.02 36.46 92.80
CA ALA A 171 49.23 36.78 93.98
C ALA A 171 49.15 35.53 94.87
N SER A 172 49.60 35.61 96.11
CA SER A 172 49.56 34.51 97.08
C SER A 172 48.14 34.01 97.36
N HIS A 173 47.11 34.79 96.99
CA HIS A 173 45.70 34.50 97.20
C HIS A 173 44.87 34.78 95.92
N PRO A 174 43.79 34.01 95.68
CA PRO A 174 42.86 34.27 94.58
C PRO A 174 42.27 35.69 94.67
N ILE A 175 42.29 36.43 93.55
CA ILE A 175 41.70 37.77 93.45
C ILE A 175 40.22 37.61 93.06
N SER A 176 39.31 37.99 93.95
CA SER A 176 37.85 37.77 93.81
C SER A 176 37.18 38.48 92.62
N GLN A 177 37.85 39.42 91.94
CA GLN A 177 37.31 40.05 90.72
C GLN A 177 37.53 39.21 89.45
N PHE A 178 38.40 38.18 89.52
CA PHE A 178 38.73 37.31 88.40
C PHE A 178 38.28 35.86 88.69
N GLU A 179 37.02 35.69 89.12
CA GLU A 179 36.42 34.40 89.54
C GLU A 179 36.31 33.34 88.43
N SER A 180 36.51 33.72 87.15
CA SER A 180 36.64 32.76 86.04
C SER A 180 38.08 32.27 85.93
N HIS A 181 38.34 31.01 86.32
CA HIS A 181 39.64 30.31 86.21
C HIS A 181 40.16 30.14 84.75
N GLU A 182 39.76 31.00 83.81
CA GLU A 182 40.07 30.89 82.38
C GLU A 182 41.44 31.48 82.01
N LEU A 183 41.86 32.60 82.61
CA LEU A 183 43.15 33.25 82.36
C LEU A 183 43.80 33.73 83.66
N SER A 184 45.12 33.90 83.67
CA SER A 184 45.80 34.56 84.78
C SER A 184 45.38 36.04 84.85
N PRO A 185 45.32 36.66 86.05
CA PRO A 185 44.98 38.08 86.18
C PRO A 185 45.90 39.00 85.38
N TYR A 186 47.18 38.62 85.27
CA TYR A 186 48.17 39.35 84.51
C TYR A 186 47.91 39.26 83.00
N THR A 187 47.70 38.04 82.48
CA THR A 187 47.44 37.80 81.06
C THR A 187 46.08 38.35 80.60
N HIS A 188 45.03 38.26 81.43
CA HIS A 188 43.72 38.85 81.13
C HIS A 188 43.84 40.36 80.85
N LEU A 189 44.56 41.09 81.69
CA LEU A 189 44.72 42.54 81.54
C LEU A 189 45.60 42.93 80.36
N LEU A 190 46.63 42.12 80.03
CA LEU A 190 47.41 42.32 78.81
C LEU A 190 46.52 42.22 77.56
N VAL A 191 45.67 41.18 77.50
CA VAL A 191 44.76 40.94 76.38
C VAL A 191 43.68 42.01 76.29
N GLU A 192 43.06 42.39 77.41
CA GLU A 192 42.04 43.45 77.44
C GLU A 192 42.62 44.79 76.99
N GLY A 193 43.78 45.17 77.53
CA GLY A 193 44.44 46.45 77.24
C GLY A 193 44.71 46.63 75.75
N ILE A 194 45.15 45.57 75.07
CA ILE A 194 45.39 45.58 73.63
C ILE A 194 44.07 45.55 72.85
N THR A 195 43.13 44.65 73.19
CA THR A 195 41.90 44.43 72.40
C THR A 195 40.96 45.64 72.43
N THR A 196 40.87 46.29 73.59
CA THR A 196 40.00 47.46 73.78
C THR A 196 40.67 48.78 73.39
N GLY A 197 42.00 48.77 73.20
CA GLY A 197 42.81 49.97 72.99
C GLY A 197 43.00 50.82 74.25
N LYS A 198 42.51 50.40 75.43
CA LYS A 198 42.67 51.16 76.69
C LYS A 198 44.13 51.28 77.16
N ALA A 199 45.01 50.41 76.68
CA ALA A 199 46.44 50.49 76.97
C ALA A 199 47.15 51.60 76.18
N ASP A 200 46.56 52.18 75.13
CA ASP A 200 47.12 53.36 74.43
C ASP A 200 46.87 54.62 75.28
N ARG A 201 47.89 55.08 76.00
CA ARG A 201 47.76 56.21 76.95
C ARG A 201 48.09 57.54 76.28
N ASN A 202 49.01 57.52 75.34
CA ASN A 202 49.41 58.71 74.61
C ASN A 202 48.46 59.03 73.43
N HIS A 203 47.50 58.14 73.12
CA HIS A 203 46.49 58.23 72.06
C HIS A 203 47.09 58.27 70.65
N ASP A 204 48.26 57.66 70.45
CA ASP A 204 48.95 57.59 69.15
C ASP A 204 48.53 56.40 68.29
N GLN A 205 47.55 55.62 68.75
CA GLN A 205 46.99 54.41 68.11
C GLN A 205 47.95 53.21 68.09
N LEU A 206 49.09 53.30 68.78
CA LEU A 206 50.03 52.23 69.03
C LEU A 206 50.03 51.90 70.54
N VAL A 207 50.29 50.64 70.88
CA VAL A 207 50.45 50.22 72.27
C VAL A 207 51.89 49.78 72.48
N SER A 208 52.65 50.59 73.22
CA SER A 208 54.04 50.29 73.60
C SER A 208 54.13 49.34 74.80
N VAL A 209 55.31 48.74 75.02
CA VAL A 209 55.57 47.89 76.19
C VAL A 209 55.39 48.66 77.50
N ASP A 210 55.83 49.93 77.54
CA ASP A 210 55.70 50.80 78.73
C ASP A 210 54.22 51.09 79.04
N GLU A 211 53.44 51.49 78.04
CA GLU A 211 52.02 51.81 78.25
C GLU A 211 51.20 50.56 78.61
N LEU A 212 51.54 49.42 78.01
CA LEU A 212 50.93 48.15 78.37
C LEU A 212 51.28 47.76 79.82
N HIS A 213 52.53 47.96 80.24
CA HIS A 213 52.94 47.75 81.62
C HIS A 213 52.22 48.70 82.59
N GLU A 214 52.15 49.99 82.27
CA GLU A 214 51.48 51.01 83.08
C GLU A 214 49.99 50.71 83.22
N TYR A 215 49.32 50.31 82.14
CA TYR A 215 47.92 49.89 82.18
C TYR A 215 47.74 48.70 83.12
N VAL A 216 48.53 47.64 82.96
CA VAL A 216 48.43 46.46 83.82
C VAL A 216 48.75 46.79 85.28
N LEU A 217 49.77 47.62 85.53
CA LEU A 217 50.16 48.07 86.87
C LEU A 217 49.03 48.86 87.53
N GLU A 218 48.42 49.83 86.84
CA GLU A 218 47.31 50.64 87.38
C GLU A 218 46.09 49.77 87.72
N GLN A 219 45.76 48.78 86.87
CA GLN A 219 44.62 47.89 87.11
C GLN A 219 44.89 46.86 88.23
N LEU A 220 46.13 46.37 88.37
CA LEU A 220 46.48 45.38 89.40
C LEU A 220 46.86 45.98 90.76
N GLN A 221 47.36 47.22 90.82
CA GLN A 221 47.83 47.85 92.05
C GLN A 221 46.77 47.89 93.18
N PRO A 222 45.47 48.14 92.93
CA PRO A 222 44.44 48.10 93.97
C PRO A 222 44.14 46.68 94.49
N LEU A 223 44.58 45.65 93.76
CA LEU A 223 44.14 44.26 93.94
C LEU A 223 45.22 43.36 94.57
N LEU A 224 46.47 43.82 94.69
CA LEU A 224 47.62 43.04 95.19
C LEU A 224 48.05 43.43 96.61
N THR A 225 48.22 42.44 97.49
CA THR A 225 48.65 42.63 98.90
C THR A 225 50.18 42.56 99.05
N GLU A 226 50.88 41.75 98.24
CA GLU A 226 52.34 41.63 98.18
C GLU A 226 52.78 41.31 96.73
N GLY A 227 53.93 41.82 96.30
CA GLY A 227 54.48 41.62 94.94
C GLY A 227 53.79 42.46 93.86
N TYR A 228 54.56 43.22 93.07
CA TYR A 228 54.04 44.04 91.98
C TYR A 228 54.65 43.59 90.64
N PRO A 229 53.92 43.70 89.52
CA PRO A 229 54.51 43.55 88.21
C PRO A 229 55.72 44.46 88.07
N GLU A 230 56.83 43.94 87.56
CA GLU A 230 58.08 44.70 87.41
C GLU A 230 58.48 44.77 85.94
N LEU A 231 58.90 45.94 85.49
CA LEU A 231 59.50 46.15 84.19
C LEU A 231 61.03 46.25 84.33
N ILE A 232 61.75 45.28 83.78
CA ILE A 232 63.22 45.29 83.74
C ILE A 232 63.68 45.74 82.35
N VAL A 233 64.40 46.85 82.33
CA VAL A 233 65.06 47.39 81.13
C VAL A 233 66.51 47.72 81.43
N THR A 234 67.37 47.61 80.41
CA THR A 234 68.79 48.00 80.49
C THR A 234 69.03 49.43 80.01
N ARG A 235 68.23 49.91 79.04
CA ARG A 235 68.19 51.30 78.57
C ARG A 235 66.74 51.78 78.58
N ASP A 236 66.52 53.02 78.99
CA ASP A 236 65.16 53.58 79.05
C ASP A 236 64.51 53.72 77.67
N GLU A 237 65.30 53.89 76.60
CA GLU A 237 64.82 53.94 75.21
C GLU A 237 64.10 52.65 74.78
N ASP A 238 64.45 51.50 75.38
CA ASP A 238 63.84 50.20 75.05
C ASP A 238 62.38 50.11 75.53
N ARG A 239 61.92 51.02 76.41
CA ARG A 239 60.52 51.09 76.88
C ARG A 239 59.52 51.38 75.75
N ALA A 240 59.94 52.11 74.72
CA ALA A 240 59.11 52.55 73.61
C ALA A 240 58.88 51.49 72.50
N ILE A 241 59.21 50.22 72.73
CA ILE A 241 58.97 49.15 71.75
C ILE A 241 57.46 48.92 71.58
N ASN A 242 56.96 48.97 70.33
CA ASN A 242 55.52 48.88 70.02
C ASN A 242 55.05 47.43 69.79
N LEU A 243 54.08 46.99 70.59
CA LEU A 243 53.51 45.64 70.52
C LEU A 243 52.27 45.55 69.61
N ALA A 244 51.32 46.49 69.69
CA ALA A 244 50.03 46.40 68.98
C ALA A 244 49.49 47.76 68.44
N ARG A 245 48.37 47.72 67.71
CA ARG A 245 47.61 48.88 67.16
C ARG A 245 46.12 48.86 67.57
N VAL A 246 45.46 50.02 67.56
CA VAL A 246 44.02 50.19 67.90
C VAL A 246 43.12 50.19 66.63
N ARG A 247 41.94 49.54 66.68
CA ARG A 247 40.98 49.34 65.55
C ARG A 247 40.02 50.55 65.33
N HIS A 248 39.69 50.94 64.08
CA HIS A 248 38.85 52.13 63.71
C HIS A 248 37.34 51.79 63.52
N PHE A 249 36.39 52.68 63.87
CA PHE A 249 34.91 52.46 63.83
C PHE A 249 34.14 53.63 63.14
N ASP A 250 33.28 53.37 62.12
CA ASP A 250 32.42 54.38 61.42
C ASP A 250 30.90 54.01 61.43
N PRO A 251 30.05 54.78 62.16
CA PRO A 251 28.61 54.52 62.30
C PRO A 251 27.75 54.63 61.02
N ARG A 252 28.12 55.48 60.05
CA ARG A 252 27.29 55.71 58.84
C ARG A 252 27.34 54.51 57.89
N HIS A 253 28.51 53.90 57.77
CA HIS A 253 28.72 52.74 56.92
C HIS A 253 27.95 51.53 57.45
N GLU A 254 27.98 51.28 58.76
CA GLU A 254 27.25 50.18 59.40
C GLU A 254 25.73 50.30 59.23
N TYR A 255 25.19 51.52 59.34
CA TYR A 255 23.77 51.76 59.12
C TYR A 255 23.35 51.49 57.66
N ARG A 256 24.14 51.93 56.68
CA ARG A 256 23.89 51.66 55.25
C ARG A 256 23.81 50.17 54.94
N GLN A 257 24.74 49.37 55.45
CA GLN A 257 24.73 47.91 55.25
C GLN A 257 23.45 47.26 55.78
N HIS A 258 22.94 47.73 56.92
CA HIS A 258 21.68 47.23 57.49
C HIS A 258 20.44 47.60 56.67
N VAL A 259 20.43 48.79 56.06
CA VAL A 259 19.37 49.24 55.14
C VAL A 259 19.40 48.36 53.88
N GLU A 260 20.56 48.22 53.24
CA GLU A 260 20.74 47.42 52.02
C GLU A 260 20.33 45.96 52.23
N SER A 261 20.68 45.35 53.36
CA SER A 261 20.34 43.96 53.65
C SER A 261 18.85 43.73 53.95
N ARG A 262 18.02 44.78 54.00
CA ARG A 262 16.61 44.71 54.43
C ARG A 262 15.62 45.27 53.41
N VAL A 263 16.10 45.91 52.35
CA VAL A 263 15.24 46.33 51.25
C VAL A 263 14.90 45.10 50.41
N GLU A 264 13.61 44.83 50.27
CA GLU A 264 13.11 43.82 49.33
C GLU A 264 12.09 44.50 48.40
N LYS A 265 12.36 44.50 47.09
CA LYS A 265 11.53 45.15 46.06
C LYS A 265 11.20 46.63 46.37
N GLY A 266 12.17 47.36 46.94
CA GLY A 266 12.01 48.78 47.27
C GLY A 266 11.13 49.08 48.49
N GLN A 267 10.81 48.07 49.31
CA GLN A 267 10.04 48.24 50.55
C GLN A 267 10.79 47.64 51.74
N PHE A 268 10.52 48.20 52.93
CA PHE A 268 10.94 47.62 54.19
C PHE A 268 9.77 46.86 54.82
N SER A 269 10.03 45.66 55.34
CA SER A 269 9.03 44.98 56.17
C SER A 269 8.76 45.77 57.47
N PRO A 270 7.58 45.63 58.09
CA PRO A 270 7.28 46.31 59.35
C PRO A 270 8.31 46.02 60.46
N VAL A 271 8.83 44.78 60.50
CA VAL A 271 9.89 44.36 61.43
C VAL A 271 11.25 44.95 61.01
N GLY A 272 11.56 44.94 59.72
CA GLY A 272 12.77 45.55 59.18
C GLY A 272 12.87 47.04 59.54
N ARG A 273 11.76 47.76 59.46
CA ARG A 273 11.69 49.17 59.86
C ARG A 273 12.00 49.37 61.34
N ALA A 274 11.37 48.60 62.23
CA ALA A 274 11.61 48.68 63.67
C ALA A 274 13.08 48.39 64.04
N ILE A 275 13.74 47.47 63.33
CA ILE A 275 15.17 47.17 63.51
C ILE A 275 16.04 48.36 63.07
N LEU A 276 15.76 48.94 61.90
CA LEU A 276 16.49 50.11 61.39
C LEU A 276 16.34 51.30 62.35
N ASP A 277 15.15 51.56 62.87
CA ASP A 277 14.94 52.64 63.83
C ASP A 277 15.73 52.42 65.13
N LYS A 278 15.81 51.17 65.63
CA LYS A 278 16.62 50.84 66.80
C LYS A 278 18.12 50.97 66.54
N ARG A 279 18.59 50.54 65.36
CA ARG A 279 20.00 50.61 64.94
C ARG A 279 20.47 52.04 64.71
N ARG A 280 19.62 52.90 64.15
CA ARG A 280 19.88 54.33 64.03
C ARG A 280 20.20 54.95 65.39
N VAL A 281 19.37 54.66 66.39
CA VAL A 281 19.56 55.16 67.76
C VAL A 281 20.84 54.61 68.41
N SER A 282 21.15 53.32 68.23
CA SER A 282 22.38 52.73 68.80
C SER A 282 23.66 53.27 68.16
N LEU A 283 23.61 53.70 66.90
CA LEU A 283 24.73 54.25 66.15
C LEU A 283 24.84 55.79 66.24
N GLY A 284 23.92 56.44 66.97
CA GLY A 284 23.95 57.89 67.19
C GLY A 284 23.61 58.76 65.96
N LEU A 285 22.99 58.19 64.92
CA LEU A 285 22.68 58.89 63.67
C LEU A 285 21.41 59.74 63.80
N SER A 286 21.42 60.93 63.17
CA SER A 286 20.24 61.79 63.08
C SER A 286 19.14 61.16 62.21
N VAL A 287 17.91 61.66 62.34
CA VAL A 287 16.80 61.20 61.49
C VAL A 287 17.04 61.58 60.03
N GLU A 288 17.56 62.79 59.78
CA GLU A 288 17.88 63.28 58.44
C GLU A 288 19.01 62.47 57.79
N GLU A 289 20.05 62.11 58.55
CA GLU A 289 21.16 61.29 58.05
C GLU A 289 20.69 59.88 57.68
N ALA A 290 19.87 59.25 58.52
CA ALA A 290 19.30 57.95 58.24
C ALA A 290 18.36 57.98 57.04
N GLN A 291 17.50 59.00 56.93
CA GLN A 291 16.61 59.17 55.78
C GLN A 291 17.38 59.41 54.48
N ALA A 292 18.44 60.20 54.50
CA ALA A 292 19.28 60.40 53.31
C ALA A 292 19.92 59.08 52.84
N ILE A 293 20.36 58.22 53.77
CA ILE A 293 20.89 56.88 53.47
C ILE A 293 19.78 55.98 52.90
N GLU A 294 18.61 55.94 53.54
CA GLU A 294 17.48 55.14 53.06
C GLU A 294 16.98 55.59 51.68
N ASP A 295 16.82 56.89 51.44
CA ASP A 295 16.39 57.43 50.15
C ASP A 295 17.40 57.17 49.03
N ASP A 296 18.70 57.19 49.36
CA ASP A 296 19.77 56.85 48.42
C ASP A 296 19.71 55.36 48.03
N VAL A 297 19.50 54.46 49.01
CA VAL A 297 19.35 53.02 48.77
C VAL A 297 18.05 52.69 48.02
N LEU A 298 16.96 53.42 48.28
CA LEU A 298 15.67 53.18 47.63
C LEU A 298 15.54 53.81 46.23
N ARG A 299 16.43 54.74 45.84
CA ARG A 299 16.36 55.46 44.55
C ARG A 299 16.29 54.53 43.33
N PRO A 300 17.15 53.50 43.20
CA PRO A 300 17.12 52.61 42.03
C PRO A 300 15.79 51.84 41.91
N PHE A 301 15.21 51.41 43.04
CA PHE A 301 13.93 50.71 43.05
C PHE A 301 12.76 51.60 42.61
N ARG A 302 12.78 52.89 42.98
CA ARG A 302 11.77 53.88 42.56
C ARG A 302 11.88 54.19 41.07
N GLU A 303 13.08 54.22 40.53
CA GLU A 303 13.34 54.43 39.09
C GLU A 303 12.85 53.22 38.29
N HIS A 304 13.26 52.00 38.68
CA HIS A 304 12.81 50.75 38.06
C HIS A 304 11.28 50.61 38.04
N ALA A 305 10.61 50.98 39.14
CA ALA A 305 9.14 50.98 39.21
C ALA A 305 8.47 51.95 38.22
N LYS A 306 9.09 53.12 37.97
CA LYS A 306 8.59 54.08 36.96
C LYS A 306 8.77 53.53 35.55
N ASP A 307 9.86 52.83 35.29
CA ASP A 307 10.16 52.25 33.98
C ASP A 307 9.21 51.09 33.65
N LEU A 308 8.89 50.23 34.62
CA LEU A 308 7.80 49.25 34.50
C LEU A 308 6.45 49.91 34.16
N GLN A 309 6.15 51.05 34.78
CA GLN A 309 4.90 51.79 34.50
C GLN A 309 4.90 52.42 33.10
N ARG A 310 6.04 52.96 32.64
CA ARG A 310 6.19 53.52 31.28
C ARG A 310 5.99 52.44 30.23
N TYR A 311 6.62 51.27 30.41
CA TYR A 311 6.42 50.13 29.52
C TYR A 311 4.96 49.70 29.44
N ARG A 312 4.28 49.58 30.59
CA ARG A 312 2.84 49.25 30.66
C ARG A 312 1.97 50.25 29.90
N GLN A 313 2.25 51.55 30.02
CA GLN A 313 1.53 52.60 29.31
C GLN A 313 1.75 52.52 27.80
N ALA A 314 3.01 52.34 27.34
CA ALA A 314 3.33 52.18 25.93
C ALA A 314 2.64 50.96 25.32
N LEU A 315 2.71 49.80 25.99
CA LEU A 315 2.02 48.59 25.57
C LEU A 315 0.50 48.79 25.47
N THR A 316 -0.11 49.44 26.46
CA THR A 316 -1.56 49.69 26.47
C THR A 316 -1.96 50.61 25.31
N ALA A 317 -1.19 51.66 25.02
CA ALA A 317 -1.43 52.56 23.90
C ALA A 317 -1.27 51.84 22.54
N ALA A 318 -0.27 50.96 22.40
CA ALA A 318 -0.08 50.15 21.20
C ALA A 318 -1.28 49.21 20.95
N LEU A 319 -1.75 48.52 22.00
CA LEU A 319 -2.89 47.60 21.91
C LEU A 319 -4.24 48.32 21.64
N GLN A 320 -4.37 49.57 22.07
CA GLN A 320 -5.54 50.40 21.74
C GLN A 320 -5.57 50.83 20.26
N LEU A 321 -4.41 50.98 19.64
CA LEU A 321 -4.30 51.33 18.23
C LEU A 321 -4.57 50.11 17.34
N GLU A 322 -3.97 48.96 17.67
CA GLU A 322 -4.03 47.76 16.85
C GLU A 322 -3.92 46.51 17.73
N TYR A 323 -4.87 45.59 17.57
CA TYR A 323 -4.85 44.28 18.22
C TYR A 323 -5.31 43.19 17.24
N PRO A 324 -4.54 42.09 17.05
CA PRO A 324 -3.23 41.80 17.65
C PRO A 324 -2.12 42.74 17.16
N LEU A 325 -1.06 42.92 17.97
CA LEU A 325 0.06 43.80 17.63
C LEU A 325 0.76 43.30 16.35
N GLY A 326 0.96 44.20 15.39
CA GLY A 326 1.78 43.94 14.20
C GLY A 326 3.27 43.78 14.52
N PRO A 327 4.06 43.23 13.58
CA PRO A 327 5.49 42.97 13.79
C PRO A 327 6.31 44.25 14.04
N ARG A 328 5.87 45.39 13.50
CA ARG A 328 6.53 46.67 13.71
C ARG A 328 6.38 47.15 15.16
N GLN A 329 5.17 47.15 15.70
CA GLN A 329 4.91 47.57 17.07
C GLN A 329 5.53 46.59 18.08
N GLN A 330 5.63 45.31 17.76
CA GLN A 330 6.37 44.34 18.57
C GLN A 330 7.87 44.72 18.65
N ALA A 331 8.51 45.01 17.51
CA ALA A 331 9.90 45.44 17.49
C ALA A 331 10.14 46.77 18.24
N GLU A 332 9.25 47.75 18.07
CA GLU A 332 9.31 49.03 18.79
C GLU A 332 9.17 48.84 20.32
N LEU A 333 8.36 47.88 20.78
CA LEU A 333 8.23 47.53 22.20
C LEU A 333 9.45 46.75 22.73
N GLU A 334 10.06 45.88 21.93
CA GLU A 334 11.31 45.18 22.28
C GLU A 334 12.47 46.16 22.42
N GLU A 335 12.59 47.14 21.52
CA GLU A 335 13.56 48.23 21.64
C GLU A 335 13.32 49.06 22.91
N PHE A 336 12.05 49.37 23.22
CA PHE A 336 11.70 50.11 24.42
C PHE A 336 11.96 49.31 25.71
N GLN A 337 11.74 47.99 25.70
CA GLN A 337 12.13 47.10 26.79
C GLN A 337 13.64 47.14 27.02
N ALA A 338 14.44 47.05 25.95
CA ALA A 338 15.90 47.09 26.04
C ALA A 338 16.40 48.44 26.59
N LEU A 339 15.77 49.55 26.18
CA LEU A 339 16.10 50.90 26.67
C LEU A 339 15.83 51.08 28.18
N LEU A 340 14.81 50.40 28.70
CA LEU A 340 14.40 50.47 30.10
C LEU A 340 15.09 49.42 30.99
N GLU A 341 15.98 48.59 30.42
CA GLU A 341 16.69 47.50 31.12
C GLU A 341 15.75 46.52 31.87
N LEU A 342 14.54 46.32 31.35
CA LEU A 342 13.53 45.45 31.98
C LEU A 342 13.76 43.99 31.61
N SER A 343 13.61 43.10 32.59
CA SER A 343 13.73 41.67 32.35
C SER A 343 12.52 41.08 31.62
N ASP A 344 12.74 40.00 30.87
CA ASP A 344 11.67 39.30 30.15
C ASP A 344 10.56 38.80 31.09
N THR A 345 10.89 38.43 32.33
CA THR A 345 9.90 37.92 33.29
C THR A 345 8.94 39.02 33.74
N GLU A 346 9.45 40.24 33.95
CA GLU A 346 8.66 41.41 34.32
C GLU A 346 7.77 41.89 33.17
N VAL A 347 8.35 41.94 31.96
CA VAL A 347 7.63 42.32 30.74
C VAL A 347 6.53 41.32 30.42
N ASN A 348 6.79 40.02 30.50
CA ASN A 348 5.79 38.99 30.26
C ASN A 348 4.62 39.09 31.25
N ALA A 349 4.88 39.37 32.54
CA ALA A 349 3.82 39.56 33.53
C ALA A 349 2.92 40.76 33.18
N ILE A 350 3.51 41.88 32.73
CA ILE A 350 2.76 43.05 32.28
C ILE A 350 2.00 42.75 30.99
N GLN A 351 2.63 42.11 30.01
CA GLN A 351 2.02 41.73 28.74
C GLN A 351 0.79 40.85 28.95
N GLN A 352 0.92 39.79 29.75
CA GLN A 352 -0.21 38.94 30.11
C GLN A 352 -1.33 39.76 30.75
N ALA A 353 -1.03 40.56 31.77
CA ALA A 353 -2.07 41.33 32.47
C ALA A 353 -2.79 42.36 31.56
N VAL A 354 -2.06 43.02 30.65
CA VAL A 354 -2.62 44.06 29.77
C VAL A 354 -3.34 43.46 28.56
N MET A 355 -2.83 42.37 27.98
CA MET A 355 -3.40 41.76 26.77
C MET A 355 -4.70 40.99 27.03
N GLN A 356 -4.90 40.44 28.24
CA GLN A 356 -6.09 39.67 28.61
C GLN A 356 -7.44 40.33 28.23
N PRO A 357 -7.75 41.58 28.62
CA PRO A 357 -9.01 42.22 28.23
C PRO A 357 -9.17 42.36 26.71
N PHE A 358 -8.09 42.61 25.97
CA PHE A 358 -8.14 42.69 24.50
C PHE A 358 -8.37 41.31 23.86
N MET A 359 -7.75 40.26 24.39
CA MET A 359 -8.01 38.86 24.00
C MET A 359 -9.49 38.50 24.20
N GLU A 360 -10.04 38.79 25.38
CA GLU A 360 -11.44 38.52 25.68
C GLU A 360 -12.40 39.31 24.76
N GLN A 361 -12.11 40.58 24.50
CA GLN A 361 -12.91 41.42 23.61
C GLN A 361 -12.87 40.90 22.16
N ALA A 362 -11.69 40.55 21.65
CA ALA A 362 -11.53 39.97 20.32
C ALA A 362 -12.23 38.62 20.20
N ALA A 363 -12.12 37.75 21.22
CA ALA A 363 -12.83 36.47 21.27
C ALA A 363 -14.35 36.65 21.25
N ARG A 364 -14.89 37.61 22.02
CA ARG A 364 -16.33 37.95 21.98
C ARG A 364 -16.74 38.46 20.60
N GLN A 365 -15.94 39.33 19.97
CA GLN A 365 -16.22 39.80 18.61
C GLN A 365 -16.25 38.65 17.60
N GLN A 366 -15.25 37.77 17.63
CA GLN A 366 -15.18 36.60 16.76
C GLN A 366 -16.35 35.62 17.00
N GLN A 367 -16.75 35.43 18.25
CA GLN A 367 -17.92 34.60 18.59
C GLN A 367 -19.21 35.19 18.03
N ARG A 368 -19.40 36.51 18.09
CA ARG A 368 -20.55 37.21 17.49
C ARG A 368 -20.55 37.06 15.97
N GLN A 369 -19.40 37.24 15.32
CA GLN A 369 -19.25 37.03 13.88
C GLN A 369 -19.56 35.59 13.48
N SER A 370 -19.01 34.60 14.20
CA SER A 370 -19.23 33.18 13.93
C SER A 370 -20.69 32.76 14.13
N SER A 371 -21.36 33.30 15.15
CA SER A 371 -22.79 33.07 15.39
C SER A 371 -23.66 33.60 14.25
N TYR A 372 -23.34 34.80 13.74
CA TYR A 372 -24.02 35.37 12.58
C TYR A 372 -23.73 34.58 11.30
N GLU A 373 -22.47 34.22 11.05
CA GLU A 373 -22.07 33.39 9.92
C GLU A 373 -22.84 32.06 9.90
N GLN A 374 -22.93 31.38 11.03
CA GLN A 374 -23.64 30.11 11.15
C GLN A 374 -25.14 30.27 10.85
N ALA A 375 -25.77 31.33 11.36
CA ALA A 375 -27.18 31.62 11.07
C ALA A 375 -27.40 31.92 9.58
N PHE A 376 -26.51 32.67 8.95
CA PHE A 376 -26.57 32.96 7.52
C PHE A 376 -26.36 31.69 6.68
N ARG A 377 -25.37 30.86 7.02
CA ARG A 377 -25.15 29.54 6.39
C ARG A 377 -26.38 28.64 6.46
N GLN A 378 -27.06 28.62 7.60
CA GLN A 378 -28.30 27.84 7.77
C GLN A 378 -29.42 28.37 6.89
N ALA A 379 -29.60 29.69 6.83
CA ALA A 379 -30.63 30.30 5.99
C ALA A 379 -30.43 29.96 4.50
N ILE A 380 -29.20 30.12 3.98
CA ILE A 380 -28.92 29.84 2.55
C ILE A 380 -28.90 28.34 2.20
N ALA A 381 -28.86 27.45 3.19
CA ALA A 381 -28.94 26.02 2.97
C ALA A 381 -30.34 25.57 2.55
N PHE A 382 -31.39 26.28 3.00
CA PHE A 382 -32.76 26.02 2.59
C PHE A 382 -33.06 26.60 1.22
N GLU A 383 -32.85 27.90 1.03
CA GLU A 383 -33.21 28.59 -0.21
C GLU A 383 -32.36 29.84 -0.43
N TYR A 384 -32.01 30.12 -1.70
CA TYR A 384 -31.34 31.36 -2.07
C TYR A 384 -31.79 31.81 -3.48
N PRO A 385 -32.13 33.09 -3.71
CA PRO A 385 -32.04 34.23 -2.78
C PRO A 385 -33.02 34.16 -1.62
N LEU A 386 -32.53 34.52 -0.42
CA LEU A 386 -33.30 34.40 0.83
C LEU A 386 -34.65 35.15 0.77
N PRO A 387 -35.76 34.51 1.16
CA PRO A 387 -37.07 35.16 1.21
C PRO A 387 -37.12 36.24 2.30
N THR A 388 -38.01 37.22 2.12
CA THR A 388 -38.13 38.41 2.99
C THR A 388 -38.19 38.11 4.50
N PRO A 389 -38.93 37.07 4.98
CA PRO A 389 -38.99 36.76 6.41
C PRO A 389 -37.64 36.31 6.99
N GLU A 390 -36.83 35.56 6.24
CA GLU A 390 -35.52 35.10 6.71
C GLU A 390 -34.49 36.22 6.72
N ARG A 391 -34.52 37.10 5.72
CA ARG A 391 -33.70 38.33 5.73
C ARG A 391 -34.02 39.21 6.94
N LEU A 392 -35.29 39.29 7.35
CA LEU A 392 -35.68 40.02 8.55
C LEU A 392 -35.15 39.37 9.84
N LYS A 393 -35.21 38.03 9.95
CA LYS A 393 -34.63 37.29 11.07
C LYS A 393 -33.11 37.51 11.19
N LEU A 394 -32.39 37.42 10.08
CA LEU A 394 -30.94 37.67 10.04
C LEU A 394 -30.60 39.11 10.46
N ARG A 395 -31.36 40.11 9.98
CA ARG A 395 -31.19 41.51 10.43
C ARG A 395 -31.47 41.69 11.93
N GLN A 396 -32.49 41.01 12.46
CA GLN A 396 -32.78 41.05 13.89
C GLN A 396 -31.64 40.42 14.71
N GLN A 397 -31.11 39.29 14.24
CA GLN A 397 -29.98 38.61 14.86
C GLN A 397 -28.70 39.45 14.80
N GLN A 398 -28.39 40.05 13.66
CA GLN A 398 -27.28 40.99 13.49
C GLN A 398 -27.35 42.14 14.52
N ARG A 399 -28.54 42.73 14.70
CA ARG A 399 -28.79 43.78 15.71
C ARG A 399 -28.59 43.28 17.13
N SER A 400 -29.07 42.08 17.46
CA SER A 400 -28.87 41.50 18.80
C SER A 400 -27.40 41.18 19.12
N LEU A 401 -26.58 40.94 18.08
CA LEU A 401 -25.16 40.70 18.19
C LEU A 401 -24.34 42.01 18.11
N GLU A 402 -24.98 43.15 17.90
CA GLU A 402 -24.33 44.46 17.68
C GLU A 402 -23.22 44.39 16.60
N LEU A 403 -23.46 43.61 15.54
CA LEU A 403 -22.50 43.42 14.45
C LEU A 403 -22.58 44.60 13.46
N PRO A 404 -21.48 45.29 13.12
CA PRO A 404 -21.47 46.33 12.11
C PRO A 404 -21.93 45.82 10.73
N ASP A 405 -22.62 46.66 9.97
CA ASP A 405 -23.15 46.30 8.65
C ASP A 405 -22.06 45.86 7.67
N GLU A 406 -20.90 46.52 7.69
CA GLU A 406 -19.75 46.16 6.83
C GLU A 406 -19.24 44.74 7.10
N VAL A 407 -19.15 44.36 8.38
CA VAL A 407 -18.69 43.02 8.80
C VAL A 407 -19.72 41.97 8.41
N ALA A 408 -21.01 42.24 8.64
CA ALA A 408 -22.09 41.34 8.23
C ALA A 408 -22.09 41.12 6.71
N GLN A 409 -21.96 42.18 5.90
CA GLN A 409 -21.89 42.08 4.44
C GLN A 409 -20.65 41.30 3.97
N ALA A 410 -19.50 41.50 4.60
CA ALA A 410 -18.28 40.74 4.27
C ALA A 410 -18.47 39.24 4.56
N ILE A 411 -19.07 38.89 5.70
CA ILE A 411 -19.41 37.50 6.05
C ILE A 411 -20.40 36.91 5.03
N GLU A 412 -21.49 37.63 4.71
CA GLU A 412 -22.46 37.17 3.72
C GLU A 412 -21.80 36.92 2.35
N ALA A 413 -21.01 37.86 1.86
CA ALA A 413 -20.31 37.74 0.58
C ALA A 413 -19.33 36.55 0.56
N GLN A 414 -18.57 36.36 1.64
CA GLN A 414 -17.64 35.23 1.78
C GLN A 414 -18.38 33.89 1.78
N VAL A 415 -19.46 33.78 2.55
CA VAL A 415 -20.26 32.55 2.62
C VAL A 415 -20.93 32.25 1.27
N LEU A 416 -21.45 33.26 0.57
CA LEU A 416 -22.04 33.09 -0.75
C LEU A 416 -21.01 32.63 -1.78
N ALA A 417 -19.82 33.23 -1.80
CA ALA A 417 -18.74 32.81 -2.69
C ALA A 417 -18.32 31.35 -2.41
N ALA A 418 -18.21 30.97 -1.14
CA ALA A 418 -17.92 29.60 -0.74
C ALA A 418 -19.02 28.61 -1.18
N ASN A 419 -20.30 28.97 -0.98
CA ASN A 419 -21.44 28.15 -1.40
C ASN A 419 -21.47 27.99 -2.93
N GLN A 420 -21.22 29.06 -3.68
CA GLN A 420 -21.15 29.01 -5.15
C GLN A 420 -20.02 28.07 -5.61
N LYS A 421 -18.84 28.16 -5.01
CA LYS A 421 -17.71 27.26 -5.31
C LYS A 421 -18.05 25.80 -4.98
N GLN A 422 -18.74 25.56 -3.87
CA GLN A 422 -19.20 24.22 -3.50
C GLN A 422 -20.23 23.67 -4.51
N ARG A 423 -21.20 24.47 -4.93
CA ARG A 423 -22.19 24.09 -5.97
C ARG A 423 -21.51 23.78 -7.31
N GLN A 424 -20.55 24.60 -7.73
CA GLN A 424 -19.77 24.36 -8.95
C GLN A 424 -19.00 23.05 -8.87
N ARG A 425 -18.34 22.77 -7.74
CA ARG A 425 -17.66 21.49 -7.50
C ARG A 425 -18.64 20.32 -7.54
N TYR A 426 -19.81 20.46 -6.93
CA TYR A 426 -20.84 19.42 -6.98
C TYR A 426 -21.31 19.16 -8.41
N HIS A 427 -21.52 20.20 -9.23
CA HIS A 427 -21.85 20.03 -10.64
C HIS A 427 -20.73 19.34 -11.44
N GLN A 428 -19.46 19.67 -11.18
CA GLN A 428 -18.33 18.98 -11.80
C GLN A 428 -18.29 17.50 -11.41
N ASN A 429 -18.53 17.18 -10.13
CA ASN A 429 -18.64 15.82 -9.65
C ASN A 429 -19.77 15.06 -10.37
N LEU A 430 -20.95 15.67 -10.55
CA LEU A 430 -22.06 15.07 -11.30
C LEU A 430 -21.66 14.78 -12.76
N GLN A 431 -20.98 15.71 -13.44
CA GLN A 431 -20.49 15.52 -14.81
C GLN A 431 -19.47 14.38 -14.91
N GLN A 432 -18.58 14.26 -13.93
CA GLN A 432 -17.60 13.18 -13.88
C GLN A 432 -18.29 11.81 -13.72
N LEU A 433 -19.31 11.72 -12.86
CA LEU A 433 -20.09 10.49 -12.71
C LEU A 433 -20.90 10.16 -13.97
N GLU A 434 -21.49 11.16 -14.62
CA GLU A 434 -22.22 11.01 -15.89
C GLU A 434 -21.31 10.47 -17.01
N GLN A 435 -20.10 11.02 -17.16
CA GLN A 435 -19.12 10.52 -18.14
C GLN A 435 -18.71 9.07 -17.85
N ALA A 436 -18.49 8.71 -16.59
CA ALA A 436 -18.17 7.34 -16.21
C ALA A 436 -19.31 6.36 -16.53
N TRP A 437 -20.57 6.76 -16.28
CA TRP A 437 -21.75 5.98 -16.68
C TRP A 437 -21.84 5.82 -18.19
N TYR A 438 -21.58 6.87 -18.97
CA TYR A 438 -21.65 6.81 -20.43
C TYR A 438 -20.59 5.86 -21.00
N GLN A 439 -19.35 5.93 -20.48
CA GLN A 439 -18.27 5.01 -20.86
C GLN A 439 -18.58 3.55 -20.49
N ALA A 440 -19.14 3.31 -19.30
CA ALA A 440 -19.52 1.97 -18.88
C ALA A 440 -20.59 1.36 -19.80
N LEU A 441 -21.66 2.11 -20.05
CA LEU A 441 -22.81 1.64 -20.85
C LEU A 441 -22.51 1.55 -22.35
N SER A 442 -21.58 2.35 -22.87
CA SER A 442 -21.14 2.24 -24.28
C SER A 442 -20.21 1.06 -24.52
N ALA A 443 -19.52 0.58 -23.49
CA ALA A 443 -18.67 -0.61 -23.57
C ALA A 443 -19.45 -1.91 -23.33
N GLU A 444 -20.31 -1.95 -22.30
CA GLU A 444 -21.05 -3.13 -21.87
C GLU A 444 -22.49 -2.75 -21.45
N ASP A 445 -23.50 -3.39 -22.06
CA ASP A 445 -24.90 -3.21 -21.68
C ASP A 445 -25.61 -4.57 -21.49
N PRO A 446 -26.04 -4.94 -20.26
CA PRO A 446 -25.89 -4.19 -19.00
C PRO A 446 -24.43 -4.18 -18.49
N PRO A 447 -24.01 -3.16 -17.70
CA PRO A 447 -22.66 -3.11 -17.14
C PRO A 447 -22.37 -4.33 -16.27
N SER A 448 -21.14 -4.87 -16.35
CA SER A 448 -20.67 -5.94 -15.49
C SER A 448 -20.74 -5.59 -13.98
N GLU A 449 -20.81 -6.62 -13.13
CA GLU A 449 -20.88 -6.45 -11.66
C GLU A 449 -19.68 -5.65 -11.12
N VAL A 450 -18.49 -5.88 -11.67
CA VAL A 450 -17.27 -5.13 -11.35
C VAL A 450 -17.41 -3.65 -11.71
N THR A 451 -17.94 -3.35 -12.90
CA THR A 451 -18.15 -1.98 -13.38
C THR A 451 -19.18 -1.24 -12.53
N MET A 452 -20.25 -1.92 -12.12
CA MET A 452 -21.25 -1.39 -11.19
C MET A 452 -20.64 -1.03 -9.83
N LEU A 453 -19.76 -1.88 -9.29
CA LEU A 453 -19.04 -1.60 -8.05
C LEU A 453 -18.09 -0.40 -8.17
N ARG A 454 -17.40 -0.25 -9.31
CA ARG A 454 -16.58 0.93 -9.61
C ARG A 454 -17.41 2.21 -9.61
N LEU A 455 -18.55 2.22 -10.30
CA LEU A 455 -19.45 3.36 -10.38
C LEU A 455 -20.01 3.73 -8.99
N GLN A 456 -20.35 2.73 -8.17
CA GLN A 456 -20.80 2.97 -6.80
C GLN A 456 -19.70 3.54 -5.90
N LYS A 457 -18.46 3.05 -6.03
CA LYS A 457 -17.30 3.59 -5.31
C LYS A 457 -17.00 5.03 -5.74
N LEU A 458 -17.06 5.31 -7.04
CA LEU A 458 -16.87 6.65 -7.59
C LEU A 458 -17.95 7.61 -7.06
N GLN A 459 -19.23 7.20 -7.10
CA GLN A 459 -20.34 7.97 -6.54
C GLN A 459 -20.09 8.37 -5.08
N ARG A 460 -19.68 7.42 -4.23
CA ARG A 460 -19.36 7.68 -2.82
C ARG A 460 -18.17 8.64 -2.67
N SER A 461 -17.12 8.46 -3.45
CA SER A 461 -15.93 9.31 -3.40
C SER A 461 -16.20 10.76 -3.84
N LEU A 462 -17.19 10.96 -4.70
CA LEU A 462 -17.62 12.26 -5.20
C LEU A 462 -18.71 12.90 -4.33
N GLU A 463 -19.12 12.25 -3.22
CA GLU A 463 -20.16 12.71 -2.29
C GLU A 463 -21.50 13.02 -2.98
N ILE A 464 -21.82 12.27 -4.05
CA ILE A 464 -23.06 12.46 -4.82
C ILE A 464 -24.20 11.72 -4.13
N GLN A 465 -25.34 12.40 -4.01
CA GLN A 465 -26.54 11.83 -3.40
C GLN A 465 -27.06 10.68 -4.28
N PRO A 466 -27.52 9.57 -3.68
CA PRO A 466 -28.02 8.40 -4.43
C PRO A 466 -29.11 8.78 -5.45
N GLU A 467 -29.98 9.71 -5.10
CA GLU A 467 -31.07 10.21 -5.93
C GLU A 467 -30.57 10.81 -7.25
N HIS A 468 -29.53 11.66 -7.17
CA HIS A 468 -28.92 12.28 -8.33
C HIS A 468 -28.13 11.26 -9.17
N ALA A 469 -27.47 10.30 -8.52
CA ALA A 469 -26.73 9.24 -9.21
C ALA A 469 -27.67 8.32 -10.00
N GLU A 470 -28.82 7.96 -9.44
CA GLU A 470 -29.84 7.16 -10.12
C GLU A 470 -30.47 7.92 -11.30
N ALA A 471 -30.80 9.20 -11.11
CA ALA A 471 -31.30 10.04 -12.20
C ALA A 471 -30.29 10.17 -13.35
N ILE A 472 -28.99 10.30 -13.04
CA ILE A 472 -27.92 10.29 -14.06
C ILE A 472 -27.87 8.93 -14.75
N ALA A 473 -27.85 7.83 -14.00
CA ALA A 473 -27.78 6.48 -14.56
C ALA A 473 -28.95 6.21 -15.54
N GLN A 474 -30.18 6.54 -15.15
CA GLN A 474 -31.36 6.39 -16.01
C GLN A 474 -31.27 7.26 -17.27
N ARG A 475 -30.90 8.54 -17.12
CA ARG A 475 -30.75 9.47 -18.24
C ARG A 475 -29.68 9.01 -19.22
N VAL A 476 -28.51 8.62 -18.72
CA VAL A 476 -27.39 8.16 -19.54
C VAL A 476 -27.73 6.84 -20.23
N HIS A 477 -28.38 5.90 -19.53
CA HIS A 477 -28.85 4.67 -20.15
C HIS A 477 -29.83 4.94 -21.30
N GLN A 478 -30.82 5.81 -21.08
CA GLN A 478 -31.74 6.21 -22.15
C GLN A 478 -31.01 6.86 -23.34
N GLN A 479 -30.02 7.72 -23.08
CA GLN A 479 -29.22 8.35 -24.13
C GLN A 479 -28.41 7.32 -24.92
N VAL A 480 -27.70 6.40 -24.25
CA VAL A 480 -26.89 5.37 -24.92
C VAL A 480 -27.77 4.44 -25.75
N GLN A 481 -28.96 4.06 -25.27
CA GLN A 481 -29.91 3.26 -26.05
C GLN A 481 -30.39 3.99 -27.31
N GLN A 482 -30.63 5.30 -27.22
CA GLN A 482 -30.96 6.11 -28.39
C GLN A 482 -29.80 6.16 -29.39
N ASP A 483 -28.58 6.43 -28.92
CA ASP A 483 -27.38 6.49 -29.76
C ASP A 483 -27.12 5.14 -30.47
N LEU A 484 -27.28 4.02 -29.76
CA LEU A 484 -27.17 2.67 -30.33
C LEU A 484 -28.26 2.39 -31.37
N ALA A 485 -29.51 2.75 -31.08
CA ALA A 485 -30.63 2.58 -32.01
C ALA A 485 -30.44 3.41 -33.28
N GLU A 486 -29.95 4.65 -33.16
CA GLU A 486 -29.60 5.49 -34.29
C GLU A 486 -28.45 4.90 -35.11
N LYS A 487 -27.38 4.43 -34.46
CA LYS A 487 -26.26 3.76 -35.13
C LYS A 487 -26.75 2.52 -35.89
N GLN A 488 -27.61 1.72 -35.27
CA GLN A 488 -28.16 0.53 -35.90
C GLN A 488 -29.09 0.87 -37.09
N ALA A 489 -29.89 1.93 -36.98
CA ALA A 489 -30.70 2.41 -38.10
C ALA A 489 -29.84 2.86 -39.29
N ARG A 490 -28.72 3.57 -39.04
CA ARG A 490 -27.76 3.95 -40.09
C ARG A 490 -27.12 2.72 -40.73
N LEU A 491 -26.71 1.73 -39.92
CA LEU A 491 -26.15 0.46 -40.43
C LEU A 491 -27.16 -0.30 -41.29
N SER A 492 -28.42 -0.39 -40.86
CA SER A 492 -29.48 -1.04 -41.65
C SER A 492 -29.76 -0.33 -42.99
N GLN A 493 -29.65 1.00 -43.03
CA GLN A 493 -29.76 1.75 -44.28
C GLN A 493 -28.61 1.43 -45.25
N TYR A 494 -27.38 1.33 -44.74
CA TYR A 494 -26.23 0.90 -45.52
C TYR A 494 -26.39 -0.55 -46.01
N GLU A 495 -26.75 -1.48 -45.11
CA GLU A 495 -26.98 -2.89 -45.41
C GLU A 495 -28.02 -3.09 -46.52
N ALA A 496 -29.12 -2.35 -46.48
CA ALA A 496 -30.18 -2.43 -47.49
C ALA A 496 -29.67 -2.03 -48.88
N LEU A 497 -28.89 -0.95 -48.98
CA LEU A 497 -28.29 -0.51 -50.23
C LEU A 497 -27.25 -1.54 -50.73
N PHE A 498 -26.35 -1.98 -49.85
CA PHE A 498 -25.32 -2.97 -50.17
C PHE A 498 -25.95 -4.28 -50.68
N THR A 499 -26.94 -4.81 -49.96
CA THR A 499 -27.67 -6.03 -50.35
C THR A 499 -28.36 -5.88 -51.71
N THR A 500 -28.93 -4.70 -51.98
CA THR A 500 -29.56 -4.41 -53.28
C THR A 500 -28.55 -4.41 -54.43
N LEU A 501 -27.36 -3.82 -54.22
CA LEU A 501 -26.33 -3.76 -55.25
C LEU A 501 -25.69 -5.14 -55.51
N VAL A 502 -25.38 -5.88 -54.43
CA VAL A 502 -24.73 -7.20 -54.52
C VAL A 502 -25.69 -8.27 -55.02
N SER A 503 -27.00 -8.16 -54.79
CA SER A 503 -27.97 -9.11 -55.35
C SER A 503 -28.10 -8.99 -56.87
N GLN A 504 -28.01 -7.77 -57.43
CA GLN A 504 -28.08 -7.51 -58.87
C GLN A 504 -26.83 -7.95 -59.63
N GLU A 505 -25.63 -7.71 -59.07
CA GLU A 505 -24.37 -8.08 -59.72
C GLU A 505 -23.43 -8.80 -58.75
N ALA A 506 -22.82 -9.90 -59.22
CA ALA A 506 -21.87 -10.67 -58.40
C ALA A 506 -20.56 -9.91 -58.12
N VAL A 507 -20.21 -8.93 -58.95
CA VAL A 507 -19.01 -8.10 -58.80
C VAL A 507 -19.41 -6.64 -58.90
N LEU A 508 -19.19 -5.89 -57.81
CA LEU A 508 -19.48 -4.46 -57.76
C LEU A 508 -18.52 -3.66 -58.65
N ARG A 509 -19.08 -2.93 -59.61
CA ARG A 509 -18.38 -2.01 -60.52
C ARG A 509 -18.08 -0.68 -59.81
N LYS A 510 -17.17 0.12 -60.40
CA LYS A 510 -16.73 1.40 -59.85
C LYS A 510 -17.88 2.35 -59.43
N PRO A 511 -18.94 2.58 -60.24
CA PRO A 511 -20.04 3.48 -59.85
C PRO A 511 -20.83 3.02 -58.62
N GLN A 512 -20.95 1.71 -58.40
CA GLN A 512 -21.64 1.15 -57.23
C GLN A 512 -20.77 1.29 -55.97
N ARG A 513 -19.44 1.09 -56.11
CA ARG A 513 -18.47 1.33 -55.03
C ARG A 513 -18.42 2.80 -54.62
N ASP A 514 -18.43 3.71 -55.60
CA ASP A 514 -18.46 5.16 -55.36
C ASP A 514 -19.75 5.56 -54.61
N ARG A 515 -20.90 4.95 -54.96
CA ARG A 515 -22.18 5.19 -54.27
C ARG A 515 -22.19 4.64 -52.83
N LEU A 516 -21.58 3.48 -52.58
CA LEU A 516 -21.43 2.92 -51.23
C LEU A 516 -20.51 3.80 -50.38
N ALA A 517 -19.38 4.27 -50.93
CA ALA A 517 -18.48 5.20 -50.27
C ALA A 517 -19.16 6.54 -49.93
N GLN A 518 -19.99 7.07 -50.85
CA GLN A 518 -20.79 8.26 -50.59
C GLN A 518 -21.79 8.02 -49.44
N MET A 519 -22.52 6.90 -49.47
CA MET A 519 -23.49 6.55 -48.42
C MET A 519 -22.82 6.36 -47.05
N GLN A 520 -21.65 5.70 -47.01
CA GLN A 520 -20.84 5.58 -45.81
C GLN A 520 -20.50 6.96 -45.22
N GLN A 521 -20.08 7.91 -46.07
CA GLN A 521 -19.74 9.26 -45.65
C GLN A 521 -20.97 10.04 -45.16
N GLU A 522 -22.12 9.90 -45.83
CA GLU A 522 -23.38 10.53 -45.44
C GLU A 522 -23.89 10.02 -44.08
N LEU A 523 -23.75 8.71 -43.82
CA LEU A 523 -24.18 8.06 -42.59
C LEU A 523 -23.15 8.10 -41.45
N GLN A 524 -21.94 8.60 -41.73
CA GLN A 524 -20.81 8.69 -40.79
C GLN A 524 -20.44 7.34 -40.15
N LEU A 525 -20.43 6.27 -40.96
CA LEU A 525 -20.12 4.91 -40.50
C LEU A 525 -18.62 4.61 -40.62
N SER A 526 -18.09 3.85 -39.66
CA SER A 526 -16.69 3.41 -39.68
C SER A 526 -16.48 2.21 -40.61
N ASP A 527 -15.24 2.04 -41.10
CA ASP A 527 -14.87 0.90 -41.95
C ASP A 527 -15.08 -0.45 -41.25
N ALA A 528 -14.85 -0.51 -39.93
CA ALA A 528 -15.04 -1.72 -39.13
C ALA A 528 -16.51 -2.12 -39.00
N ASP A 529 -17.40 -1.13 -38.79
CA ASP A 529 -18.84 -1.38 -38.72
C ASP A 529 -19.35 -1.89 -40.08
N ILE A 530 -18.86 -1.33 -41.18
CA ILE A 530 -19.24 -1.71 -42.54
C ILE A 530 -18.73 -3.10 -42.91
N ALA A 531 -17.46 -3.42 -42.62
CA ALA A 531 -16.87 -4.70 -42.99
C ALA A 531 -17.68 -5.89 -42.45
N THR A 532 -18.12 -5.79 -41.19
CA THR A 532 -18.95 -6.83 -40.55
C THR A 532 -20.30 -6.98 -41.24
N VAL A 533 -20.96 -5.86 -41.57
CA VAL A 533 -22.25 -5.86 -42.27
C VAL A 533 -22.10 -6.41 -43.70
N GLU A 534 -21.07 -6.01 -44.43
CA GLU A 534 -20.81 -6.48 -45.80
C GLU A 534 -20.51 -7.97 -45.84
N GLU A 535 -19.71 -8.48 -44.90
CA GLU A 535 -19.40 -9.91 -44.79
C GLU A 535 -20.68 -10.73 -44.54
N GLN A 536 -21.49 -10.33 -43.55
CA GLN A 536 -22.73 -11.01 -43.21
C GLN A 536 -23.74 -10.97 -44.37
N ALA A 537 -23.94 -9.80 -44.98
CA ALA A 537 -24.84 -9.65 -46.13
C ALA A 537 -24.36 -10.46 -47.34
N THR A 538 -23.04 -10.46 -47.61
CA THR A 538 -22.46 -11.25 -48.71
C THR A 538 -22.63 -12.75 -48.47
N ALA A 539 -22.36 -13.23 -47.26
CA ALA A 539 -22.56 -14.64 -46.91
C ALA A 539 -24.03 -15.07 -47.06
N LYS A 540 -24.97 -14.23 -46.62
CA LYS A 540 -26.41 -14.47 -46.77
C LYS A 540 -26.83 -14.54 -48.24
N ILE A 541 -26.36 -13.62 -49.08
CA ILE A 541 -26.64 -13.61 -50.53
C ILE A 541 -26.01 -14.83 -51.22
N GLN A 542 -24.78 -15.21 -50.86
CA GLN A 542 -24.13 -16.40 -51.39
C GLN A 542 -24.89 -17.68 -51.04
N ALA A 543 -25.34 -17.82 -49.79
CA ALA A 543 -26.17 -18.94 -49.36
C ALA A 543 -27.50 -19.00 -50.14
N GLN A 544 -28.17 -17.85 -50.32
CA GLN A 544 -29.39 -17.76 -51.14
C GLN A 544 -29.13 -18.16 -52.60
N ARG A 545 -28.03 -17.69 -53.22
CA ARG A 545 -27.65 -18.07 -54.59
C ARG A 545 -27.36 -19.56 -54.73
N GLN A 546 -26.64 -20.14 -53.78
CA GLN A 546 -26.38 -21.59 -53.76
C GLN A 546 -27.67 -22.38 -53.62
N GLN A 547 -28.61 -21.93 -52.78
CA GLN A 547 -29.91 -22.57 -52.65
C GLN A 547 -30.72 -22.46 -53.95
N HIS A 548 -30.74 -21.30 -54.61
CA HIS A 548 -31.41 -21.12 -55.91
C HIS A 548 -30.80 -22.05 -56.98
N GLN A 549 -29.47 -22.18 -57.02
CA GLN A 549 -28.79 -23.11 -57.93
C GLN A 549 -29.16 -24.58 -57.66
N ARG A 550 -29.28 -24.99 -56.40
CA ARG A 550 -29.75 -26.33 -56.03
C ARG A 550 -31.20 -26.55 -56.48
N ASN A 551 -32.06 -25.56 -56.27
CA ASN A 551 -33.46 -25.61 -56.72
C ASN A 551 -33.56 -25.75 -58.25
N LEU A 552 -32.74 -24.98 -59.01
CA LEU A 552 -32.67 -25.10 -60.47
C LEU A 552 -32.21 -26.49 -60.93
N ALA A 553 -31.14 -27.02 -60.32
CA ALA A 553 -30.61 -28.34 -60.66
C ALA A 553 -31.63 -29.45 -60.38
N TYR A 554 -32.33 -29.36 -59.23
CA TYR A 554 -33.39 -30.30 -58.88
C TYR A 554 -34.58 -30.22 -59.86
N TYR A 555 -35.02 -29.01 -60.22
CA TYR A 555 -36.07 -28.82 -61.22
C TYR A 555 -35.68 -29.39 -62.58
N GLN A 556 -34.43 -29.19 -63.01
CA GLN A 556 -33.90 -29.76 -64.25
C GLN A 556 -33.92 -31.29 -64.24
N GLN A 557 -33.47 -31.91 -63.14
CA GLN A 557 -33.46 -33.36 -62.97
C GLN A 557 -34.89 -33.93 -63.07
N GLU A 558 -35.85 -33.28 -62.41
CA GLU A 558 -37.23 -33.74 -62.40
C GLU A 558 -37.91 -33.55 -63.76
N CYS A 559 -37.64 -32.44 -64.46
CA CYS A 559 -38.08 -32.25 -65.85
C CYS A 559 -37.52 -33.35 -66.76
N ALA A 560 -36.24 -33.69 -66.64
CA ALA A 560 -35.60 -34.73 -67.45
C ALA A 560 -36.21 -36.11 -67.17
N ARG A 561 -36.45 -36.45 -65.89
CA ARG A 561 -37.12 -37.69 -65.48
C ARG A 561 -38.50 -37.82 -66.11
N LEU A 562 -39.33 -36.78 -66.01
CA LEU A 562 -40.69 -36.81 -66.55
C LEU A 562 -40.71 -36.91 -68.07
N LEU A 563 -39.78 -36.25 -68.77
CA LEU A 563 -39.66 -36.31 -70.23
C LEU A 563 -39.19 -37.69 -70.74
N GLN A 564 -38.36 -38.39 -69.96
CA GLN A 564 -37.97 -39.78 -70.26
C GLN A 564 -39.15 -40.75 -70.09
N GLU A 565 -39.97 -40.56 -69.06
CA GLU A 565 -41.16 -41.38 -68.81
C GLU A 565 -42.24 -41.17 -69.87
N GLU A 566 -42.50 -39.91 -70.26
CA GLU A 566 -43.61 -39.59 -71.14
C GLU A 566 -43.35 -38.34 -71.98
N TYR A 567 -43.51 -38.49 -73.30
CA TYR A 567 -43.43 -37.38 -74.24
C TYR A 567 -44.49 -37.54 -75.35
N PRO A 568 -45.19 -36.48 -75.80
CA PRO A 568 -45.29 -35.18 -75.15
C PRO A 568 -45.89 -35.31 -73.73
N LEU A 569 -45.47 -34.46 -72.81
CA LEU A 569 -45.95 -34.50 -71.41
C LEU A 569 -47.47 -34.30 -71.34
N SER A 570 -48.16 -35.16 -70.60
CA SER A 570 -49.59 -35.01 -70.28
C SER A 570 -49.87 -33.73 -69.48
N GLU A 571 -51.12 -33.27 -69.54
CA GLU A 571 -51.56 -32.05 -68.84
C GLU A 571 -51.34 -32.14 -67.32
N ALA A 572 -51.53 -33.32 -66.72
CA ALA A 572 -51.28 -33.57 -65.31
C ALA A 572 -49.81 -33.35 -64.93
N LYS A 573 -48.86 -33.94 -65.67
CA LYS A 573 -47.42 -33.75 -65.44
C LYS A 573 -46.96 -32.31 -65.68
N GLN A 574 -47.58 -31.59 -66.62
CA GLN A 574 -47.32 -30.17 -66.81
C GLN A 574 -47.80 -29.32 -65.62
N GLN A 575 -48.92 -29.69 -64.99
CA GLN A 575 -49.40 -29.04 -63.76
C GLN A 575 -48.48 -29.36 -62.56
N ASP A 576 -47.99 -30.59 -62.44
CA ASP A 576 -47.03 -30.97 -61.40
C ASP A 576 -45.71 -30.18 -61.52
N LEU A 577 -45.19 -30.01 -62.73
CA LEU A 577 -44.02 -29.16 -62.97
C LEU A 577 -44.27 -27.68 -62.64
N LYS A 578 -45.47 -27.15 -62.90
CA LYS A 578 -45.83 -25.78 -62.48
C LYS A 578 -45.91 -25.65 -60.97
N ARG A 579 -46.47 -26.65 -60.28
CA ARG A 579 -46.54 -26.68 -58.82
C ARG A 579 -45.13 -26.74 -58.21
N LEU A 580 -44.29 -27.63 -58.73
CA LEU A 580 -42.90 -27.75 -58.29
C LEU A 580 -42.11 -26.46 -58.53
N GLN A 581 -42.32 -25.78 -59.66
CA GLN A 581 -41.75 -24.47 -59.94
C GLN A 581 -42.12 -23.44 -58.84
N THR A 582 -43.40 -23.36 -58.47
CA THR A 582 -43.85 -22.46 -57.39
C THR A 582 -43.28 -22.85 -56.02
N GLU A 583 -43.19 -24.14 -55.70
CA GLU A 583 -42.62 -24.63 -54.44
C GLU A 583 -41.12 -24.29 -54.33
N LEU A 584 -40.39 -24.37 -55.45
CA LEU A 584 -38.97 -24.06 -55.53
C LEU A 584 -38.64 -22.57 -55.74
N GLN A 585 -39.67 -21.71 -55.85
CA GLN A 585 -39.55 -20.26 -56.07
C GLN A 585 -38.75 -19.88 -57.33
N LEU A 586 -38.82 -20.69 -58.39
CA LEU A 586 -38.10 -20.44 -59.65
C LEU A 586 -38.87 -19.48 -60.56
N SER A 587 -38.15 -18.63 -61.29
CA SER A 587 -38.78 -17.72 -62.25
C SER A 587 -39.36 -18.49 -63.45
N GLU A 588 -40.47 -17.99 -64.00
CA GLU A 588 -41.12 -18.61 -65.17
C GLU A 588 -40.18 -18.67 -66.38
N ALA A 589 -39.34 -17.65 -66.56
CA ALA A 589 -38.37 -17.61 -67.65
C ALA A 589 -37.25 -18.67 -67.50
N GLU A 590 -36.74 -18.91 -66.29
CA GLU A 590 -35.72 -19.95 -66.04
C GLU A 590 -36.30 -21.35 -66.23
N ALA A 591 -37.48 -21.60 -65.64
CA ALA A 591 -38.18 -22.87 -65.76
C ALA A 591 -38.56 -23.19 -67.22
N ALA A 592 -39.06 -22.19 -67.95
CA ALA A 592 -39.40 -22.34 -69.37
C ALA A 592 -38.18 -22.66 -70.23
N LYS A 593 -37.04 -21.99 -70.02
CA LYS A 593 -35.79 -22.27 -70.74
C LYS A 593 -35.29 -23.70 -70.50
N ILE A 594 -35.30 -24.16 -69.25
CA ILE A 594 -34.90 -25.53 -68.90
C ILE A 594 -35.83 -26.53 -69.58
N LEU A 595 -37.14 -26.34 -69.46
CA LEU A 595 -38.14 -27.23 -70.04
C LEU A 595 -38.07 -27.26 -71.57
N GLU A 596 -37.94 -26.12 -72.23
CA GLU A 596 -37.84 -26.02 -73.69
C GLU A 596 -36.56 -26.69 -74.21
N HIS A 597 -35.41 -26.45 -73.58
CA HIS A 597 -34.16 -27.11 -73.93
C HIS A 597 -34.27 -28.64 -73.82
N LEU A 598 -34.84 -29.15 -72.73
CA LEU A 598 -35.01 -30.59 -72.52
C LEU A 598 -36.06 -31.20 -73.46
N LYS A 599 -37.15 -30.47 -73.80
CA LYS A 599 -38.13 -30.91 -74.79
C LYS A 599 -37.48 -31.09 -76.17
N LEU A 600 -36.68 -30.12 -76.62
CA LEU A 600 -35.94 -30.22 -77.88
C LEU A 600 -34.97 -31.41 -77.89
N GLN A 601 -34.28 -31.67 -76.76
CA GLN A 601 -33.44 -32.85 -76.62
C GLN A 601 -34.23 -34.16 -76.72
N ALA A 602 -35.41 -34.24 -76.07
CA ALA A 602 -36.27 -35.41 -76.12
C ALA A 602 -36.84 -35.66 -77.54
N GLU A 603 -37.22 -34.61 -78.27
CA GLU A 603 -37.64 -34.71 -79.68
C GLU A 603 -36.52 -35.24 -80.57
N ALA A 604 -35.32 -34.67 -80.45
CA ALA A 604 -34.15 -35.12 -81.19
C ALA A 604 -33.82 -36.60 -80.92
N GLN A 605 -33.87 -37.03 -79.65
CA GLN A 605 -33.68 -38.44 -79.26
C GLN A 605 -34.74 -39.35 -79.88
N ARG A 606 -36.02 -38.95 -79.91
CA ARG A 606 -37.09 -39.72 -80.53
C ARG A 606 -36.97 -39.81 -82.04
N HIS A 607 -36.61 -38.71 -82.70
CA HIS A 607 -36.35 -38.71 -84.13
C HIS A 607 -35.18 -39.64 -84.48
N ALA A 608 -34.09 -39.59 -83.72
CA ALA A 608 -32.98 -40.52 -83.87
C ALA A 608 -33.41 -41.99 -83.64
N TYR A 609 -34.19 -42.25 -82.59
CA TYR A 609 -34.71 -43.58 -82.30
C TYR A 609 -35.65 -44.11 -83.40
N ALA A 610 -36.51 -43.26 -83.96
CA ALA A 610 -37.38 -43.61 -85.09
C ALA A 610 -36.56 -43.90 -86.37
N GLN A 611 -35.52 -43.12 -86.65
CA GLN A 611 -34.59 -43.40 -87.75
C GLN A 611 -33.87 -44.74 -87.55
N ASN A 612 -33.46 -45.06 -86.32
CA ASN A 612 -32.88 -46.35 -85.99
C ASN A 612 -33.86 -47.51 -86.24
N LYS A 613 -35.15 -47.36 -85.90
CA LYS A 613 -36.18 -48.36 -86.23
C LYS A 613 -36.29 -48.58 -87.75
N SER A 614 -36.38 -47.50 -88.53
CA SER A 614 -36.46 -47.60 -89.99
C SER A 614 -35.21 -48.22 -90.62
N ARG A 615 -34.02 -47.93 -90.07
CA ARG A 615 -32.77 -48.58 -90.51
C ARG A 615 -32.79 -50.08 -90.24
N TYR A 616 -33.24 -50.48 -89.05
CA TYR A 616 -33.38 -51.89 -88.72
C TYR A 616 -34.38 -52.61 -89.63
N GLU A 617 -35.55 -52.00 -89.88
CA GLU A 617 -36.54 -52.52 -90.81
C GLU A 617 -35.98 -52.71 -92.23
N GLN A 618 -35.26 -51.72 -92.75
CA GLN A 618 -34.62 -51.81 -94.07
C GLN A 618 -33.63 -52.97 -94.13
N HIS A 619 -32.78 -53.12 -93.11
CA HIS A 619 -31.85 -54.24 -93.03
C HIS A 619 -32.59 -55.58 -92.99
N TYR A 620 -33.62 -55.71 -92.17
CA TYR A 620 -34.42 -56.93 -92.04
C TYR A 620 -35.10 -57.33 -93.37
N ARG A 621 -35.62 -56.36 -94.14
CA ARG A 621 -36.24 -56.59 -95.45
C ARG A 621 -35.27 -57.10 -96.52
N THR A 622 -33.99 -56.76 -96.44
CA THR A 622 -32.99 -57.10 -97.46
C THR A 622 -32.37 -58.51 -97.30
N VAL A 623 -32.70 -59.23 -96.23
CA VAL A 623 -32.12 -60.54 -95.96
C VAL A 623 -32.82 -61.63 -96.79
N GLU A 624 -32.03 -62.49 -97.45
CA GLU A 624 -32.54 -63.63 -98.23
C GLU A 624 -33.27 -64.65 -97.33
N ARG A 625 -34.35 -65.25 -97.85
CA ARG A 625 -35.18 -66.22 -97.13
C ARG A 625 -35.10 -67.62 -97.76
N PRO A 626 -35.09 -68.70 -96.96
CA PRO A 626 -35.23 -68.76 -95.49
C PRO A 626 -34.00 -68.24 -94.73
N LEU A 627 -34.22 -67.62 -93.57
CA LEU A 627 -33.17 -66.96 -92.76
C LEU A 627 -32.10 -67.99 -92.31
N ALA A 628 -30.86 -67.83 -92.79
CA ALA A 628 -29.71 -68.60 -92.33
C ALA A 628 -29.21 -68.12 -90.95
N GLU A 629 -28.59 -69.01 -90.16
CA GLU A 629 -28.06 -68.68 -88.82
C GLU A 629 -27.10 -67.47 -88.83
N ALA A 630 -26.24 -67.36 -89.84
CA ALA A 630 -25.31 -66.23 -89.98
C ALA A 630 -26.03 -64.87 -90.16
N ALA A 631 -27.18 -64.86 -90.83
CA ALA A 631 -27.96 -63.63 -91.03
C ALA A 631 -28.72 -63.22 -89.76
N GLN A 632 -29.18 -64.19 -88.95
CA GLN A 632 -29.80 -63.92 -87.65
C GLN A 632 -28.81 -63.29 -86.67
N GLU A 633 -27.55 -63.73 -86.67
CA GLU A 633 -26.52 -63.19 -85.79
C GLU A 633 -26.10 -61.76 -86.18
N GLN A 634 -26.05 -61.46 -87.49
CA GLN A 634 -25.85 -60.10 -87.98
C GLN A 634 -27.00 -59.16 -87.61
N LEU A 635 -28.26 -59.62 -87.71
CA LEU A 635 -29.42 -58.84 -87.29
C LEU A 635 -29.41 -58.54 -85.79
N LYS A 636 -28.96 -59.48 -84.95
CA LYS A 636 -28.78 -59.24 -83.51
C LYS A 636 -27.70 -58.18 -83.21
N GLN A 637 -26.59 -58.20 -83.95
CA GLN A 637 -25.55 -57.16 -83.81
C GLN A 637 -26.09 -55.78 -84.20
N ILE A 638 -26.76 -55.67 -85.35
CA ILE A 638 -27.36 -54.41 -85.81
C ILE A 638 -28.43 -53.91 -84.83
N TRP A 639 -29.23 -54.81 -84.25
CA TRP A 639 -30.18 -54.45 -83.20
C TRP A 639 -29.47 -53.79 -81.99
N HIS A 640 -28.44 -54.43 -81.45
CA HIS A 640 -27.70 -53.90 -80.31
C HIS A 640 -27.00 -52.57 -80.62
N GLU A 641 -26.42 -52.43 -81.82
CA GLU A 641 -25.79 -51.17 -82.26
C GLU A 641 -26.80 -50.02 -82.40
N LEU A 642 -28.01 -50.31 -82.86
CA LEU A 642 -29.07 -49.31 -83.03
C LEU A 642 -29.82 -48.99 -81.72
N GLY A 643 -29.56 -49.74 -80.65
CA GLY A 643 -30.11 -49.50 -79.32
C GLY A 643 -31.64 -49.60 -79.25
N LEU A 644 -32.25 -50.43 -80.09
CA LEU A 644 -33.71 -50.59 -80.13
C LEU A 644 -34.22 -51.47 -79.00
N LYS A 645 -35.48 -51.30 -78.61
CA LYS A 645 -36.17 -52.22 -77.68
C LYS A 645 -36.52 -53.51 -78.40
N GLU A 646 -36.41 -54.63 -77.68
CA GLU A 646 -36.76 -55.96 -78.17
C GLU A 646 -38.21 -56.02 -78.70
N THR A 647 -39.14 -55.35 -78.02
CA THR A 647 -40.55 -55.27 -78.44
C THR A 647 -40.74 -54.58 -79.78
N ASP A 648 -39.93 -53.55 -80.06
CA ASP A 648 -40.01 -52.79 -81.31
C ASP A 648 -39.44 -53.60 -82.47
N VAL A 649 -38.32 -54.29 -82.23
CA VAL A 649 -37.70 -55.22 -83.18
C VAL A 649 -38.67 -56.35 -83.53
N TRP A 650 -39.23 -57.02 -82.52
CA TRP A 650 -40.19 -58.10 -82.72
C TRP A 650 -41.41 -57.67 -83.55
N GLN A 651 -41.95 -56.47 -83.29
CA GLN A 651 -43.07 -55.93 -84.08
C GLN A 651 -42.67 -55.69 -85.55
N ILE A 652 -41.49 -55.13 -85.79
CA ILE A 652 -40.97 -54.90 -87.15
C ILE A 652 -40.79 -56.24 -87.87
N GLU A 653 -40.14 -57.22 -87.22
CA GLU A 653 -39.92 -58.55 -87.79
C GLU A 653 -41.24 -59.24 -88.16
N GLN A 654 -42.21 -59.27 -87.24
CA GLN A 654 -43.54 -59.84 -87.47
C GLN A 654 -44.29 -59.17 -88.63
N GLN A 655 -44.27 -57.83 -88.68
CA GLN A 655 -44.96 -57.10 -89.74
C GLN A 655 -44.34 -57.39 -91.11
N VAL A 656 -43.00 -57.35 -91.20
CA VAL A 656 -42.28 -57.62 -92.45
C VAL A 656 -42.46 -59.09 -92.87
N ASP A 657 -42.43 -60.04 -91.94
CA ASP A 657 -42.67 -61.45 -92.20
C ASP A 657 -44.08 -61.70 -92.76
N ALA A 658 -45.10 -61.07 -92.19
CA ALA A 658 -46.49 -61.18 -92.64
C ALA A 658 -46.69 -60.58 -94.05
N GLU A 659 -46.06 -59.43 -94.36
CA GLU A 659 -46.10 -58.83 -95.69
C GLU A 659 -45.49 -59.75 -96.74
N ILE A 660 -44.33 -60.35 -96.45
CA ILE A 660 -43.64 -61.28 -97.35
C ILE A 660 -44.44 -62.57 -97.56
N ALA A 661 -45.08 -63.10 -96.51
CA ALA A 661 -45.96 -64.27 -96.62
C ALA A 661 -47.18 -63.99 -97.54
N ALA A 662 -47.79 -62.82 -97.43
CA ALA A 662 -48.93 -62.42 -98.27
C ALA A 662 -48.55 -62.22 -99.75
N ASP A 663 -47.33 -61.73 -100.04
CA ASP A 663 -46.82 -61.64 -101.41
C ASP A 663 -46.57 -63.04 -102.02
N LEU A 664 -46.02 -63.97 -101.22
CA LEU A 664 -45.80 -65.36 -101.65
C LEU A 664 -47.12 -66.11 -101.92
N GLU A 665 -48.16 -65.89 -101.10
CA GLU A 665 -49.50 -66.46 -101.35
C GLU A 665 -50.13 -65.92 -102.64
N ARG A 666 -50.05 -64.61 -102.89
CA ARG A 666 -50.53 -64.00 -104.16
C ARG A 666 -49.80 -64.58 -105.38
N GLN A 667 -48.50 -64.82 -105.28
CA GLN A 667 -47.74 -65.50 -106.33
C GLN A 667 -48.19 -66.96 -106.53
N ALA A 668 -48.46 -67.70 -105.45
CA ALA A 668 -48.95 -69.08 -105.52
C ALA A 668 -50.35 -69.18 -106.16
N GLU A 669 -51.27 -68.27 -105.84
CA GLU A 669 -52.60 -68.20 -106.46
C GLU A 669 -52.53 -67.89 -107.96
N SER A 670 -51.63 -67.00 -108.34
CA SER A 670 -51.37 -66.64 -109.74
C SER A 670 -50.87 -67.87 -110.51
N ARG A 671 -49.89 -68.60 -109.95
CA ARG A 671 -49.38 -69.87 -110.53
C ARG A 671 -50.48 -70.93 -110.67
N LEU A 672 -51.33 -71.10 -109.66
CA LEU A 672 -52.42 -72.08 -109.68
C LEU A 672 -53.48 -71.75 -110.73
N THR A 673 -53.80 -70.46 -110.90
CA THR A 673 -54.75 -69.97 -111.90
C THR A 673 -54.27 -70.29 -113.32
N TYR A 674 -52.98 -70.03 -113.60
CA TYR A 674 -52.36 -70.39 -114.86
C TYR A 674 -52.36 -71.90 -115.11
N GLN A 675 -51.99 -72.69 -114.09
CA GLN A 675 -51.99 -74.15 -114.17
C GLN A 675 -53.37 -74.72 -114.52
N ARG A 676 -54.45 -74.17 -113.95
CA ARG A 676 -55.82 -74.60 -114.26
C ARG A 676 -56.20 -74.30 -115.71
N ALA A 677 -55.88 -73.10 -116.20
CA ALA A 677 -56.14 -72.72 -117.58
C ALA A 677 -55.37 -73.61 -118.57
N TYR A 678 -54.09 -73.89 -118.28
CA TYR A 678 -53.27 -74.76 -119.12
C TYR A 678 -53.79 -76.21 -119.14
N ASN A 679 -54.17 -76.77 -117.98
CA ASN A 679 -54.82 -78.08 -117.88
C ASN A 679 -56.14 -78.19 -118.67
N HIS A 680 -56.94 -77.12 -118.66
CA HIS A 680 -58.19 -77.09 -119.39
C HIS A 680 -57.94 -77.07 -120.91
N ALA A 681 -56.95 -76.32 -121.37
CA ALA A 681 -56.58 -76.26 -122.78
C ALA A 681 -56.07 -77.62 -123.29
N THR A 682 -55.18 -78.30 -122.54
CA THR A 682 -54.65 -79.62 -122.93
C THR A 682 -55.72 -80.71 -122.99
N ARG A 683 -56.79 -80.59 -122.20
CA ARG A 683 -57.96 -81.48 -122.27
C ARG A 683 -58.79 -81.35 -123.54
N GLN A 684 -58.86 -80.17 -124.11
CA GLN A 684 -59.67 -79.95 -125.31
C GLN A 684 -58.98 -80.49 -126.56
N GLN A 685 -57.66 -80.34 -126.66
CA GLN A 685 -56.89 -80.77 -127.82
C GLN A 685 -55.41 -80.94 -127.46
N PHE A 686 -54.83 -82.09 -127.82
CA PHE A 686 -53.40 -82.34 -127.67
C PHE A 686 -52.81 -82.99 -128.93
N PRO A 687 -51.72 -82.46 -129.51
CA PRO A 687 -51.00 -81.23 -129.14
C PRO A 687 -51.85 -79.95 -129.32
N LEU A 688 -51.65 -78.97 -128.42
CA LEU A 688 -52.35 -77.67 -128.37
C LEU A 688 -52.21 -76.89 -129.70
N SER A 689 -53.27 -76.18 -130.10
CA SER A 689 -53.22 -75.30 -131.27
C SER A 689 -52.44 -74.02 -130.99
N ASP A 690 -51.91 -73.39 -132.04
CA ASP A 690 -51.19 -72.11 -131.93
C ASP A 690 -52.06 -70.99 -131.32
N GLU A 691 -53.38 -71.07 -131.52
CA GLU A 691 -54.34 -70.12 -130.94
C GLU A 691 -54.50 -70.30 -129.42
N GLN A 692 -54.57 -71.55 -128.94
CA GLN A 692 -54.64 -71.85 -127.50
C GLN A 692 -53.33 -71.52 -126.77
N ARG A 693 -52.17 -71.77 -127.40
CA ARG A 693 -50.87 -71.38 -126.85
C ARG A 693 -50.75 -69.87 -126.68
N SER A 694 -51.25 -69.10 -127.65
CA SER A 694 -51.21 -67.64 -127.60
C SER A 694 -52.08 -67.08 -126.46
N GLN A 695 -53.28 -67.64 -126.25
CA GLN A 695 -54.17 -67.22 -125.16
C GLN A 695 -53.62 -67.57 -123.77
N LEU A 696 -52.96 -68.73 -123.62
CA LEU A 696 -52.33 -69.10 -122.37
C LEU A 696 -51.15 -68.17 -122.05
N LEU A 697 -50.30 -67.88 -123.04
CA LEU A 697 -49.19 -66.95 -122.85
C LEU A 697 -49.67 -65.55 -122.42
N GLU A 698 -50.78 -65.07 -122.98
CA GLU A 698 -51.38 -63.78 -122.61
C GLU A 698 -51.95 -63.79 -121.18
N LEU A 699 -52.57 -64.91 -120.77
CA LEU A 699 -53.05 -65.09 -119.39
C LEU A 699 -51.88 -65.11 -118.39
N GLY A 700 -50.80 -65.82 -118.69
CA GLY A 700 -49.64 -65.90 -117.79
C GLY A 700 -48.93 -64.57 -117.59
N GLN A 701 -48.85 -63.75 -118.64
CA GLN A 701 -48.38 -62.37 -118.53
C GLN A 701 -49.33 -61.50 -117.69
N SER A 702 -50.66 -61.67 -117.81
CA SER A 702 -51.63 -60.93 -117.00
C SER A 702 -51.59 -61.28 -115.51
N LEU A 703 -51.13 -62.48 -115.17
CA LEU A 703 -50.95 -62.98 -113.81
C LEU A 703 -49.54 -62.67 -113.25
N ASN A 704 -48.73 -61.87 -113.96
CA ASN A 704 -47.35 -61.54 -113.61
C ASN A 704 -46.46 -62.79 -113.37
N LEU A 705 -46.73 -63.88 -114.08
CA LEU A 705 -45.88 -65.07 -114.05
C LEU A 705 -44.71 -64.89 -115.01
N THR A 706 -43.51 -65.25 -114.55
CA THR A 706 -42.32 -65.26 -115.38
C THR A 706 -42.37 -66.40 -116.40
N GLN A 707 -41.62 -66.26 -117.49
CA GLN A 707 -41.56 -67.28 -118.53
C GLN A 707 -41.09 -68.64 -117.98
N GLU A 708 -40.15 -68.62 -117.04
CA GLU A 708 -39.60 -69.81 -116.39
C GLU A 708 -40.67 -70.53 -115.55
N GLU A 709 -41.46 -69.79 -114.78
CA GLU A 709 -42.58 -70.34 -113.99
C GLU A 709 -43.68 -70.92 -114.87
N MET A 710 -44.05 -70.23 -115.95
CA MET A 710 -45.01 -70.75 -116.92
C MET A 710 -44.52 -72.08 -117.51
N THR A 711 -43.26 -72.15 -117.99
CA THR A 711 -42.71 -73.38 -118.56
C THR A 711 -42.66 -74.54 -117.57
N GLN A 712 -42.31 -74.29 -116.31
CA GLN A 712 -42.33 -75.33 -115.28
C GLN A 712 -43.73 -75.90 -115.04
N ILE A 713 -44.75 -75.05 -115.04
CA ILE A 713 -46.15 -75.47 -114.88
C ILE A 713 -46.61 -76.29 -116.10
N GLU A 714 -46.25 -75.85 -117.31
CA GLU A 714 -46.61 -76.54 -118.57
C GLU A 714 -45.97 -77.93 -118.66
N ASP A 715 -44.68 -78.05 -118.35
CA ASP A 715 -43.95 -79.32 -118.35
C ASP A 715 -44.54 -80.30 -117.34
N GLN A 716 -44.92 -79.81 -116.15
CA GLN A 716 -45.52 -80.63 -115.09
C GLN A 716 -46.90 -81.16 -115.49
N VAL A 717 -47.70 -80.36 -116.20
CA VAL A 717 -49.00 -80.78 -116.75
C VAL A 717 -48.82 -81.74 -117.93
N ASN A 718 -47.87 -81.51 -118.83
CA ASN A 718 -47.62 -82.38 -119.98
C ASN A 718 -47.15 -83.79 -119.52
N ALA A 719 -46.29 -83.86 -118.50
CA ALA A 719 -45.83 -85.13 -117.92
C ALA A 719 -46.98 -86.01 -117.37
N THR A 720 -48.05 -85.40 -116.84
CA THR A 720 -49.23 -86.15 -116.37
C THR A 720 -50.14 -86.62 -117.52
N TYR A 721 -50.14 -85.94 -118.66
CA TYR A 721 -50.95 -86.27 -119.84
C TYR A 721 -50.39 -87.48 -120.62
N GLU A 722 -49.07 -87.58 -120.76
CA GLU A 722 -48.41 -88.70 -121.45
C GLU A 722 -48.58 -90.05 -120.72
N THR A 723 -48.85 -90.03 -119.41
CA THR A 723 -49.03 -91.25 -118.60
C THR A 723 -50.41 -91.92 -118.81
N ILE A 724 -51.40 -91.22 -119.37
CA ILE A 724 -52.79 -91.71 -119.52
C ILE A 724 -53.08 -92.29 -120.92
N SER A 725 -52.22 -92.02 -121.92
CA SER A 725 -52.43 -92.41 -123.33
C SER A 725 -52.10 -93.88 -123.67
N ASP A 726 -51.63 -94.70 -122.72
CA ASP A 726 -51.15 -96.08 -122.97
C ASP A 726 -52.13 -97.21 -122.58
N PHE A 727 -53.37 -96.89 -122.19
CA PHE A 727 -54.40 -97.89 -121.85
C PHE A 727 -55.69 -97.69 -122.66
N SER A 728 -55.78 -98.26 -123.87
CA SER A 728 -57.03 -98.88 -124.37
C SER A 728 -56.83 -99.65 -125.68
N GLY A 729 -57.07 -100.95 -125.62
CA GLY A 729 -57.08 -101.87 -126.74
C GLY A 729 -57.75 -103.19 -126.35
N ASP A 730 -59.03 -103.16 -126.00
CA ASP A 730 -59.97 -104.23 -126.32
C ASP A 730 -61.43 -103.76 -126.22
N SER A 731 -62.23 -104.18 -127.20
CA SER A 731 -63.61 -103.77 -127.45
C SER A 731 -64.60 -104.79 -126.90
N ASP A 732 -65.63 -104.35 -126.17
CA ASP A 732 -67.04 -104.66 -126.45
C ASP A 732 -67.99 -104.07 -125.40
N LEU A 733 -68.77 -103.08 -125.86
CA LEU A 733 -70.19 -102.76 -125.54
C LEU A 733 -70.72 -102.89 -124.09
N ASP A 734 -71.12 -101.75 -123.51
CA ASP A 734 -72.56 -101.37 -123.40
C ASP A 734 -72.70 -99.86 -123.04
N PRO A 735 -73.50 -99.04 -123.75
CA PRO A 735 -73.67 -97.61 -123.47
C PRO A 735 -74.98 -97.34 -122.72
N THR A 736 -74.92 -96.72 -121.54
CA THR A 736 -75.86 -95.68 -121.03
C THR A 736 -75.62 -95.42 -119.55
N LEU A 737 -75.16 -94.19 -119.21
CA LEU A 737 -75.52 -93.35 -118.05
C LEU A 737 -74.37 -92.39 -117.68
N HIS A 738 -74.50 -91.13 -118.13
CA HIS A 738 -73.91 -89.93 -117.53
C HIS A 738 -74.60 -89.60 -116.18
N PRO A 739 -74.19 -88.57 -115.41
CA PRO A 739 -72.87 -88.00 -115.12
C PRO A 739 -72.68 -87.75 -113.59
N ASN A 740 -71.47 -87.39 -113.12
CA ASN A 740 -71.26 -86.29 -112.17
C ASN A 740 -69.78 -86.05 -111.89
N LEU A 741 -69.28 -84.99 -112.50
CA LEU A 741 -68.15 -84.17 -112.06
C LEU A 741 -68.66 -83.13 -111.05
N GLU A 742 -67.77 -82.77 -110.12
CA GLU A 742 -67.78 -81.61 -109.22
C GLU A 742 -68.48 -81.66 -107.85
N SER A 743 -67.76 -81.05 -106.89
CA SER A 743 -68.01 -80.84 -105.45
C SER A 743 -67.68 -82.06 -104.57
N ILE A 744 -66.79 -81.95 -103.58
CA ILE A 744 -66.92 -81.03 -102.44
C ILE A 744 -65.58 -80.35 -102.12
N ILE A 745 -65.61 -79.03 -102.18
CA ILE A 745 -64.80 -78.11 -101.38
C ILE A 745 -65.32 -78.21 -99.95
N ASP A 746 -64.45 -78.37 -98.96
CA ASP A 746 -64.66 -77.67 -97.68
C ASP A 746 -63.31 -77.10 -97.18
N PRO A 747 -63.21 -75.78 -97.01
CA PRO A 747 -62.05 -75.11 -96.46
C PRO A 747 -62.14 -75.06 -94.92
N ASN A 748 -60.99 -74.96 -94.27
CA ASN A 748 -60.86 -74.49 -92.90
C ASN A 748 -61.38 -75.43 -91.78
N LEU A 749 -60.47 -76.22 -91.20
CA LEU A 749 -60.59 -76.73 -89.84
C LEU A 749 -59.31 -76.38 -89.07
N ASN A 750 -59.34 -75.19 -88.47
CA ASN A 750 -58.61 -74.89 -87.24
C ASN A 750 -58.85 -75.98 -86.18
N PRO A 751 -57.89 -76.19 -85.29
CA PRO A 751 -58.19 -76.30 -83.87
C PRO A 751 -57.76 -75.01 -83.17
N VAL A 752 -58.75 -74.26 -82.67
CA VAL A 752 -58.60 -73.26 -81.59
C VAL A 752 -58.68 -73.99 -80.22
N PRO A 753 -58.49 -73.34 -79.06
CA PRO A 753 -57.71 -73.83 -77.92
C PRO A 753 -58.63 -74.22 -76.74
N ASP A 754 -58.06 -74.63 -75.59
CA ASP A 754 -58.70 -74.41 -74.28
C ASP A 754 -57.76 -74.82 -73.12
N PRO A 755 -57.95 -74.37 -71.86
CA PRO A 755 -58.36 -73.05 -71.35
C PRO A 755 -57.39 -72.50 -70.28
N ASN A 756 -57.58 -71.21 -69.99
CA ASN A 756 -57.07 -70.46 -68.84
C ASN A 756 -57.21 -71.14 -67.46
N LEU A 757 -56.21 -70.90 -66.60
CA LEU A 757 -56.37 -70.66 -65.17
C LEU A 757 -55.32 -69.63 -64.70
N ASP A 758 -55.77 -68.40 -64.51
CA ASP A 758 -55.28 -67.43 -63.51
C ASP A 758 -56.19 -67.61 -62.26
N PRO A 759 -55.91 -67.14 -61.01
CA PRO A 759 -54.72 -66.48 -60.44
C PRO A 759 -54.27 -67.07 -59.08
N THR A 760 -53.17 -66.52 -58.57
CA THR A 760 -52.95 -66.03 -57.18
C THR A 760 -51.66 -66.48 -56.47
N LEU A 761 -50.93 -65.44 -56.04
CA LEU A 761 -50.14 -65.29 -54.82
C LEU A 761 -48.74 -65.93 -54.73
N ASN A 762 -47.76 -65.04 -54.95
CA ASN A 762 -46.75 -64.62 -53.96
C ASN A 762 -45.96 -65.73 -53.24
N THR A 763 -44.65 -65.79 -53.44
CA THR A 763 -43.66 -65.07 -52.59
C THR A 763 -42.23 -65.55 -52.87
N THR A 764 -41.35 -64.57 -53.06
CA THR A 764 -39.95 -64.49 -52.59
C THR A 764 -38.96 -65.55 -53.08
N PHE A 765 -37.94 -65.12 -53.84
CA PHE A 765 -36.54 -65.49 -53.59
C PHE A 765 -35.57 -64.55 -54.33
N ASP A 766 -34.40 -64.41 -53.72
CA ASP A 766 -33.23 -63.56 -54.02
C ASP A 766 -32.75 -63.53 -55.48
N PRO A 767 -31.81 -62.61 -55.77
CA PRO A 767 -30.60 -63.04 -56.46
C PRO A 767 -29.31 -62.64 -55.74
N VAL A 768 -28.38 -63.59 -55.79
CA VAL A 768 -27.01 -63.56 -55.30
C VAL A 768 -26.07 -63.20 -56.46
N LEU A 769 -25.21 -62.20 -56.21
CA LEU A 769 -23.82 -61.96 -56.66
C LEU A 769 -23.44 -61.82 -58.14
N GLY A 770 -22.68 -60.75 -58.40
CA GLY A 770 -21.57 -60.74 -59.37
C GLY A 770 -21.17 -59.34 -59.86
N GLU A 771 -20.23 -58.67 -59.19
CA GLU A 771 -19.44 -57.57 -59.76
C GLU A 771 -17.96 -57.79 -59.42
N ASP A 772 -17.10 -57.77 -60.44
CA ASP A 772 -15.64 -57.70 -60.34
C ASP A 772 -15.08 -56.77 -61.44
N LEU A 773 -14.34 -55.73 -60.98
CA LEU A 773 -13.04 -55.20 -61.45
C LEU A 773 -12.88 -54.24 -62.67
N ASP A 774 -12.63 -52.95 -62.35
CA ASP A 774 -11.46 -52.04 -62.61
C ASP A 774 -10.84 -51.84 -64.05
N PRO A 775 -10.02 -50.78 -64.39
CA PRO A 775 -9.18 -49.89 -63.54
C PRO A 775 -8.90 -48.38 -63.92
N ASN A 776 -8.51 -47.59 -62.91
CA ASN A 776 -7.53 -46.45 -62.73
C ASN A 776 -7.06 -45.41 -63.80
N LEU A 777 -6.94 -44.12 -63.34
CA LEU A 777 -5.77 -43.19 -63.35
C LEU A 777 -6.21 -41.78 -62.78
N ASP A 778 -5.77 -41.30 -61.60
CA ASP A 778 -4.51 -40.56 -61.21
C ASP A 778 -4.75 -39.01 -61.15
N SER A 779 -4.21 -38.14 -60.27
CA SER A 779 -3.16 -38.16 -59.22
C SER A 779 -3.32 -36.96 -58.24
N SER A 780 -2.85 -37.10 -56.98
CA SER A 780 -2.44 -36.01 -56.06
C SER A 780 -0.94 -35.66 -56.27
N PRO A 781 -0.36 -34.58 -55.67
CA PRO A 781 0.64 -34.78 -54.57
C PRO A 781 0.77 -33.54 -53.59
N PRO A 782 1.84 -33.31 -52.78
CA PRO A 782 1.80 -33.37 -51.29
C PRO A 782 2.49 -32.13 -50.60
N PRO A 783 2.88 -32.12 -49.29
CA PRO A 783 3.28 -30.92 -48.53
C PRO A 783 4.82 -30.67 -48.50
N PRO A 784 5.34 -29.56 -47.92
CA PRO A 784 6.79 -29.40 -47.72
C PRO A 784 7.27 -29.12 -46.28
N THR A 785 8.41 -29.72 -45.90
CA THR A 785 9.28 -29.31 -44.79
C THR A 785 10.78 -29.41 -45.15
N SER A 786 11.49 -28.27 -44.99
CA SER A 786 12.92 -28.00 -44.63
C SER A 786 14.16 -28.60 -45.36
N THR A 787 14.89 -27.71 -46.08
CA THR A 787 16.36 -27.33 -46.10
C THR A 787 17.51 -28.38 -46.19
N PRO A 788 18.81 -28.04 -46.48
CA PRO A 788 19.50 -26.76 -46.82
C PRO A 788 20.48 -26.82 -48.05
N ASP A 789 21.03 -25.67 -48.49
CA ASP A 789 22.48 -25.32 -48.48
C ASP A 789 22.98 -24.34 -49.58
N SER A 790 23.37 -23.15 -49.11
CA SER A 790 24.54 -22.28 -49.43
C SER A 790 24.70 -21.36 -50.66
N ALA A 791 25.21 -20.17 -50.28
CA ALA A 791 25.92 -19.08 -50.99
C ALA A 791 25.13 -18.09 -51.88
N GLU A 792 25.30 -16.76 -51.85
CA GLU A 792 25.94 -15.76 -50.96
C GLU A 792 25.62 -14.37 -51.59
N LEU A 793 25.20 -13.37 -50.80
CA LEU A 793 25.68 -11.97 -50.77
C LEU A 793 24.64 -10.94 -50.28
N ASP A 794 24.90 -10.50 -49.04
CA ASP A 794 24.92 -9.13 -48.52
C ASP A 794 23.66 -8.25 -48.43
N GLY A 795 23.47 -7.68 -47.23
CA GLY A 795 22.67 -6.47 -47.00
C GLY A 795 21.63 -6.51 -45.87
N THR A 796 22.05 -6.64 -44.61
CA THR A 796 21.26 -6.13 -43.47
C THR A 796 21.34 -4.60 -43.39
N PRO A 797 20.30 -3.94 -42.85
CA PRO A 797 20.45 -3.32 -41.52
C PRO A 797 19.30 -3.68 -40.55
N PRO A 798 19.45 -3.46 -39.23
CA PRO A 798 18.69 -4.15 -38.18
C PRO A 798 17.59 -3.22 -37.56
N PRO A 799 16.89 -3.56 -36.45
CA PRO A 799 15.43 -3.67 -36.40
C PRO A 799 14.73 -2.51 -35.66
N ALA A 800 13.49 -2.20 -36.02
CA ALA A 800 12.60 -1.38 -35.21
C ALA A 800 11.72 -2.28 -34.33
N SER A 801 12.18 -2.40 -33.08
CA SER A 801 11.50 -2.77 -31.84
C SER A 801 9.98 -2.99 -31.86
N SER A 802 9.60 -4.25 -31.61
CA SER A 802 8.59 -4.68 -30.62
C SER A 802 7.37 -3.78 -30.37
N ALA A 803 6.29 -4.05 -31.10
CA ALA A 803 4.95 -3.84 -30.56
C ALA A 803 4.77 -4.79 -29.36
N SER A 804 4.57 -4.20 -28.18
CA SER A 804 4.29 -4.88 -26.92
C SER A 804 3.07 -5.79 -27.05
N ALA A 805 3.30 -7.09 -27.21
CA ALA A 805 2.31 -8.10 -26.90
C ALA A 805 1.91 -7.90 -25.42
N PHE A 806 0.64 -7.62 -25.18
CA PHE A 806 0.04 -7.69 -23.86
C PHE A 806 0.34 -9.08 -23.28
N MET A 807 1.23 -9.17 -22.29
CA MET A 807 1.35 -10.38 -21.50
C MET A 807 0.06 -10.54 -20.72
N ALA A 808 -0.83 -11.40 -21.20
CA ALA A 808 -1.93 -11.91 -20.40
C ALA A 808 -1.32 -12.65 -19.20
N ASP A 809 -1.74 -12.29 -17.98
CA ASP A 809 -1.35 -13.04 -16.79
C ASP A 809 -1.82 -14.49 -16.95
N PRO A 810 -0.99 -15.50 -16.62
CA PRO A 810 -1.42 -16.88 -16.71
C PRO A 810 -2.51 -17.15 -15.66
N LEU A 811 -3.77 -17.09 -16.06
CA LEU A 811 -4.95 -17.48 -15.26
C LEU A 811 -5.10 -19.00 -15.26
N SER A 812 -4.03 -19.73 -14.95
CA SER A 812 -4.01 -21.19 -15.00
C SER A 812 -4.74 -21.81 -13.80
N SER A 813 -5.49 -22.87 -14.06
CA SER A 813 -6.23 -23.63 -13.04
C SER A 813 -6.16 -25.13 -13.34
N GLU A 814 -5.91 -25.95 -12.33
CA GLU A 814 -6.02 -27.42 -12.41
C GLU A 814 -7.50 -27.87 -12.27
N ARG A 815 -8.39 -26.94 -11.89
CA ARG A 815 -9.81 -27.20 -11.58
C ARG A 815 -10.78 -26.43 -12.48
N ASN A 816 -10.29 -25.83 -13.57
CA ASN A 816 -11.06 -24.97 -14.48
C ASN A 816 -11.79 -23.83 -13.75
N VAL A 817 -11.18 -23.27 -12.71
CA VAL A 817 -11.68 -22.10 -11.99
C VAL A 817 -11.35 -20.85 -12.78
N GLU A 818 -12.34 -19.98 -12.95
CA GLU A 818 -12.18 -18.69 -13.64
C GLU A 818 -11.69 -17.62 -12.67
N TYR A 819 -10.55 -16.99 -12.99
CA TYR A 819 -9.89 -15.97 -12.15
C TYR A 819 -9.96 -14.55 -12.73
N SER A 820 -10.64 -14.35 -13.86
CA SER A 820 -10.82 -13.06 -14.55
C SER A 820 -11.41 -11.99 -13.60
N VAL A 821 -12.48 -12.33 -12.89
CA VAL A 821 -13.15 -11.45 -11.93
C VAL A 821 -12.21 -11.03 -10.80
N LEU A 822 -11.44 -11.97 -10.24
CA LEU A 822 -10.46 -11.66 -9.19
C LEU A 822 -9.36 -10.73 -9.71
N GLN A 823 -8.85 -10.99 -10.91
CA GLN A 823 -7.83 -10.16 -11.54
C GLN A 823 -8.32 -8.72 -11.75
N GLU A 824 -9.54 -8.54 -12.23
CA GLU A 824 -10.13 -7.21 -12.45
C GLU A 824 -10.33 -6.46 -11.13
N LEU A 825 -10.96 -7.09 -10.13
CA LEU A 825 -11.18 -6.48 -8.82
C LEU A 825 -9.86 -6.03 -8.16
N LEU A 826 -8.81 -6.84 -8.29
CA LEU A 826 -7.48 -6.50 -7.78
C LEU A 826 -6.82 -5.37 -8.58
N ARG A 827 -6.92 -5.40 -9.91
CA ARG A 827 -6.41 -4.34 -10.80
C ARG A 827 -6.99 -2.97 -10.45
N ASP A 828 -8.24 -2.95 -10.01
CA ASP A 828 -8.94 -1.70 -9.64
C ASP A 828 -8.83 -1.33 -8.16
N SER A 829 -8.05 -2.08 -7.38
CA SER A 829 -7.92 -1.86 -5.93
C SER A 829 -9.29 -1.89 -5.22
N LEU A 830 -10.21 -2.76 -5.67
CA LEU A 830 -11.47 -3.07 -5.00
C LEU A 830 -11.23 -4.17 -3.96
N TRP A 831 -10.47 -3.81 -2.90
CA TRP A 831 -9.89 -4.76 -1.96
C TRP A 831 -10.90 -5.62 -1.19
N ARG A 832 -12.08 -5.07 -0.86
CA ARG A 832 -13.13 -5.80 -0.11
C ARG A 832 -13.79 -6.86 -0.98
N GLU A 833 -14.07 -6.50 -2.21
CA GLU A 833 -14.71 -7.33 -3.21
C GLU A 833 -13.72 -8.41 -3.68
N ALA A 834 -12.45 -8.03 -3.93
CA ALA A 834 -11.37 -8.95 -4.24
C ALA A 834 -11.16 -10.01 -3.13
N ASP A 835 -11.25 -9.62 -1.85
CA ASP A 835 -11.12 -10.56 -0.72
C ASP A 835 -12.29 -11.56 -0.66
N ARG A 836 -13.52 -11.09 -0.92
CA ARG A 836 -14.70 -11.97 -1.03
C ARG A 836 -14.59 -12.93 -2.20
N GLU A 837 -14.14 -12.43 -3.35
CA GLU A 837 -13.95 -13.23 -4.55
C GLU A 837 -12.83 -14.25 -4.37
N THR A 838 -11.74 -13.87 -3.70
CA THR A 838 -10.65 -14.79 -3.30
C THR A 838 -11.18 -15.97 -2.51
N PHE A 839 -12.06 -15.73 -1.54
CA PHE A 839 -12.68 -16.81 -0.79
C PHE A 839 -13.58 -17.71 -1.65
N ARG A 840 -14.35 -17.12 -2.57
CA ARG A 840 -15.22 -17.86 -3.51
C ARG A 840 -14.40 -18.79 -4.40
N VAL A 841 -13.33 -18.30 -5.02
CA VAL A 841 -12.47 -19.12 -5.91
C VAL A 841 -11.70 -20.19 -5.15
N MET A 842 -11.33 -19.95 -3.87
CA MET A 842 -10.75 -21.00 -3.01
C MET A 842 -11.75 -22.12 -2.69
N LEU A 843 -13.04 -21.81 -2.52
CA LEU A 843 -14.08 -22.83 -2.35
C LEU A 843 -14.24 -23.67 -3.64
N LEU A 844 -14.20 -23.03 -4.81
CA LEU A 844 -14.26 -23.73 -6.10
C LEU A 844 -13.04 -24.64 -6.31
N ALA A 845 -11.83 -24.14 -6.04
CA ALA A 845 -10.59 -24.91 -6.17
C ALA A 845 -10.52 -26.12 -5.22
N THR A 846 -11.29 -26.10 -4.13
CA THR A 846 -11.38 -27.21 -3.15
C THR A 846 -12.62 -28.08 -3.31
N ASP A 847 -13.48 -27.81 -4.29
CA ASP A 847 -14.78 -28.47 -4.51
C ASP A 847 -15.71 -28.40 -3.28
N ARG A 848 -15.75 -27.22 -2.62
CA ARG A 848 -16.51 -26.97 -1.38
C ARG A 848 -17.57 -25.88 -1.51
N SER A 849 -18.01 -25.60 -2.73
CA SER A 849 -18.99 -24.54 -3.00
C SER A 849 -20.34 -24.79 -2.31
N ARG A 850 -20.71 -26.06 -2.04
CA ARG A 850 -21.96 -26.43 -1.34
C ARG A 850 -21.87 -26.23 0.16
N GLU A 851 -20.69 -26.40 0.73
CA GLU A 851 -20.42 -26.29 2.16
C GLU A 851 -20.30 -24.82 2.58
N ALA A 852 -19.84 -23.93 1.69
CA ALA A 852 -19.65 -22.49 1.93
C ALA A 852 -18.65 -22.14 3.07
N TRP A 853 -17.77 -23.08 3.44
CA TRP A 853 -16.65 -22.87 4.37
C TRP A 853 -15.47 -23.80 4.06
N LEU A 854 -14.25 -23.33 4.34
CA LEU A 854 -13.00 -24.08 4.19
C LEU A 854 -12.65 -24.79 5.51
N SER A 855 -12.20 -26.04 5.43
CA SER A 855 -11.67 -26.80 6.56
C SER A 855 -10.13 -26.78 6.56
N PRO A 856 -9.46 -27.06 7.70
CA PRO A 856 -8.02 -27.23 7.71
C PRO A 856 -7.51 -28.26 6.69
N ASP A 857 -8.27 -29.35 6.48
CA ASP A 857 -7.91 -30.38 5.50
C ASP A 857 -8.11 -29.92 4.05
N SER A 858 -9.13 -29.10 3.77
CA SER A 858 -9.36 -28.62 2.41
C SER A 858 -8.28 -27.62 1.97
N LEU A 859 -7.74 -26.83 2.90
CA LEU A 859 -6.62 -25.93 2.62
C LEU A 859 -5.35 -26.67 2.17
N LEU A 860 -5.10 -27.87 2.72
CA LEU A 860 -3.97 -28.71 2.28
C LEU A 860 -4.18 -29.34 0.90
N ARG A 861 -5.41 -29.33 0.38
CA ARG A 861 -5.78 -29.95 -0.90
C ARG A 861 -5.97 -28.93 -2.02
N ILE A 862 -5.78 -27.63 -1.77
CA ILE A 862 -5.81 -26.62 -2.82
C ILE A 862 -4.73 -26.98 -3.87
N PRO A 863 -5.07 -27.09 -5.16
CA PRO A 863 -4.09 -27.33 -6.21
C PRO A 863 -3.02 -26.24 -6.24
N CYS A 864 -1.78 -26.60 -6.57
CA CYS A 864 -0.68 -25.65 -6.51
C CYS A 864 -0.79 -24.58 -7.60
N THR A 865 -1.30 -24.91 -8.79
CA THR A 865 -1.59 -23.93 -9.85
C THR A 865 -2.57 -22.88 -9.39
N ASP A 866 -3.69 -23.30 -8.78
CA ASP A 866 -4.77 -22.42 -8.36
C ASP A 866 -4.32 -21.49 -7.22
N LEU A 867 -3.57 -22.03 -6.25
CA LEU A 867 -2.98 -21.23 -5.17
C LEU A 867 -1.91 -20.26 -5.67
N ALA A 868 -1.10 -20.67 -6.66
CA ALA A 868 -0.08 -19.83 -7.29
C ALA A 868 -0.74 -18.68 -8.07
N THR A 869 -1.79 -18.97 -8.85
CA THR A 869 -2.57 -17.95 -9.58
C THR A 869 -3.15 -16.91 -8.64
N ILE A 870 -3.82 -17.34 -7.56
CA ILE A 870 -4.37 -16.40 -6.56
C ILE A 870 -3.26 -15.56 -5.91
N SER A 871 -2.16 -16.19 -5.53
CA SER A 871 -1.04 -15.51 -4.85
C SER A 871 -0.36 -14.49 -5.77
N HIS A 872 -0.14 -14.85 -7.03
CA HIS A 872 0.46 -13.98 -8.04
C HIS A 872 -0.42 -12.76 -8.35
N LEU A 873 -1.74 -12.96 -8.49
CA LEU A 873 -2.68 -11.86 -8.73
C LEU A 873 -2.66 -10.84 -7.59
N TRP A 874 -2.71 -11.31 -6.34
CA TRP A 874 -2.62 -10.41 -5.17
C TRP A 874 -1.27 -9.71 -5.09
N ASP A 875 -0.17 -10.42 -5.26
CA ASP A 875 1.18 -9.86 -5.20
C ASP A 875 1.39 -8.79 -6.29
N LYS A 876 1.04 -9.09 -7.54
CA LYS A 876 1.19 -8.18 -8.67
C LYS A 876 0.35 -6.91 -8.50
N HIS A 877 -0.94 -7.04 -8.21
CA HIS A 877 -1.85 -5.91 -8.19
C HIS A 877 -1.81 -5.10 -6.88
N SER A 878 -1.23 -5.65 -5.81
CA SER A 878 -0.95 -4.90 -4.58
C SER A 878 0.50 -4.43 -4.47
N ASN A 879 1.35 -4.65 -5.48
CA ASN A 879 2.80 -4.40 -5.43
C ASN A 879 3.48 -5.08 -4.22
N GLY A 880 3.08 -6.31 -3.92
CA GLY A 880 3.59 -7.12 -2.81
C GLY A 880 3.12 -6.68 -1.43
N HIS A 881 2.16 -5.74 -1.35
CA HIS A 881 1.64 -5.22 -0.08
C HIS A 881 0.61 -6.14 0.57
N PHE A 882 -0.23 -6.79 -0.24
CA PHE A 882 -1.26 -7.75 0.17
C PHE A 882 -1.04 -9.10 -0.53
N GLY A 883 -1.69 -10.14 -0.04
CA GLY A 883 -1.61 -11.49 -0.60
C GLY A 883 -1.05 -12.51 0.38
N PHE A 884 -1.18 -13.78 0.00
CA PHE A 884 -0.70 -14.90 0.79
C PHE A 884 0.81 -14.93 0.96
N ILE A 885 1.57 -14.42 -0.02
CA ILE A 885 3.02 -14.27 0.06
C ILE A 885 3.40 -13.27 1.16
N ALA A 886 2.74 -12.11 1.21
CA ALA A 886 2.97 -11.13 2.27
C ALA A 886 2.62 -11.69 3.67
N GLN A 887 1.54 -12.46 3.78
CA GLN A 887 1.15 -13.13 5.02
C GLN A 887 2.15 -14.21 5.45
N GLU A 888 2.63 -15.03 4.51
CA GLU A 888 3.65 -16.05 4.76
C GLU A 888 4.95 -15.40 5.24
N ARG A 889 5.41 -14.34 4.57
CA ARG A 889 6.65 -13.64 4.92
C ARG A 889 6.61 -13.09 6.35
N ILE A 890 5.47 -12.56 6.79
CA ILE A 890 5.27 -12.09 8.16
C ILE A 890 5.23 -13.27 9.15
N PHE A 891 4.51 -14.35 8.83
CA PHE A 891 4.43 -15.55 9.66
C PHE A 891 5.79 -16.23 9.82
N HIS A 892 6.55 -16.36 8.74
CA HIS A 892 7.91 -16.89 8.71
C HIS A 892 8.84 -16.09 9.62
N GLY A 893 8.79 -14.75 9.53
CA GLY A 893 9.57 -13.88 10.40
C GLY A 893 9.25 -14.05 11.89
N LEU A 894 7.97 -14.28 12.24
CA LEU A 894 7.57 -14.58 13.62
C LEU A 894 8.10 -15.94 14.10
N VAL A 895 8.04 -16.97 13.26
CA VAL A 895 8.56 -18.31 13.56
C VAL A 895 10.08 -18.27 13.78
N GLN A 896 10.83 -17.57 12.91
CA GLN A 896 12.28 -17.43 13.05
C GLN A 896 12.69 -16.65 14.31
N SER A 897 11.93 -15.60 14.65
CA SER A 897 12.24 -14.76 15.80
C SER A 897 11.95 -15.47 17.14
N ASN A 898 10.94 -16.35 17.18
CA ASN A 898 10.48 -17.01 18.40
C ASN A 898 10.28 -18.53 18.23
N PRO A 899 11.34 -19.31 17.97
CA PRO A 899 11.23 -20.74 17.63
C PRO A 899 10.74 -21.65 18.76
N LYS A 900 10.66 -21.16 20.00
CA LYS A 900 10.17 -21.91 21.18
C LYS A 900 8.72 -21.55 21.56
N GLN A 901 8.09 -20.63 20.84
CA GLN A 901 6.75 -20.13 21.15
C GLN A 901 5.69 -21.08 20.58
N GLY A 902 4.66 -21.42 21.35
CA GLY A 902 3.62 -22.36 20.91
C GLY A 902 2.77 -21.81 19.76
N ASP A 903 2.35 -22.69 18.86
CA ASP A 903 1.62 -22.36 17.61
C ASP A 903 0.43 -21.42 17.81
N ARG A 904 -0.28 -21.55 18.95
CA ARG A 904 -1.40 -20.67 19.31
C ARG A 904 -0.99 -19.21 19.45
N GLN A 905 0.16 -18.96 20.07
CA GLN A 905 0.62 -17.60 20.35
C GLN A 905 1.20 -16.94 19.10
N LEU A 906 1.87 -17.71 18.24
CA LEU A 906 2.36 -17.23 16.94
C LEU A 906 1.23 -16.68 16.06
N ILE A 907 0.06 -17.33 16.07
CA ILE A 907 -1.11 -16.89 15.29
C ILE A 907 -1.78 -15.66 15.90
N ILE A 908 -1.81 -15.56 17.24
CA ILE A 908 -2.28 -14.33 17.91
C ILE A 908 -1.36 -13.16 17.56
N ASP A 909 -0.04 -13.36 17.61
CA ASP A 909 0.94 -12.33 17.30
C ASP A 909 0.86 -11.91 15.82
N LEU A 910 0.64 -12.87 14.92
CA LEU A 910 0.38 -12.59 13.51
C LEU A 910 -0.91 -11.79 13.32
N ALA A 911 -2.03 -12.22 13.90
CA ALA A 911 -3.31 -11.54 13.76
C ALA A 911 -3.27 -10.12 14.37
N LEU A 912 -2.49 -9.89 15.43
CA LEU A 912 -2.20 -8.55 15.94
C LEU A 912 -1.37 -7.71 14.95
N ARG A 913 -0.37 -8.31 14.30
CA ARG A 913 0.50 -7.63 13.33
C ARG A 913 -0.23 -7.28 12.04
N LEU A 914 -1.14 -8.16 11.59
CA LEU A 914 -2.07 -7.93 10.50
C LEU A 914 -3.24 -7.02 10.89
N LYS A 915 -3.32 -6.54 12.14
CA LYS A 915 -4.43 -5.72 12.66
C LYS A 915 -5.82 -6.37 12.59
N TRP A 916 -5.86 -7.69 12.50
CA TRP A 916 -7.06 -8.52 12.55
C TRP A 916 -7.67 -8.60 13.96
N MET A 917 -6.87 -8.28 14.99
CA MET A 917 -7.29 -8.27 16.39
C MET A 917 -7.09 -6.90 17.05
N TRP A 918 -7.90 -6.60 18.07
CA TRP A 918 -7.67 -5.47 18.98
C TRP A 918 -6.96 -5.96 20.24
N LYS A 919 -6.05 -5.13 20.76
CA LYS A 919 -5.45 -5.31 22.08
C LYS A 919 -5.91 -4.14 22.96
N ALA A 920 -6.92 -4.39 23.79
CA ALA A 920 -7.46 -3.41 24.74
C ALA A 920 -6.97 -3.73 26.16
N GLY A 921 -5.88 -3.10 26.60
CA GLY A 921 -5.38 -3.23 27.99
C GLY A 921 -5.15 -4.68 28.43
N ASN A 922 -5.69 -5.04 29.61
CA ASN A 922 -5.54 -6.36 30.26
C ASN A 922 -6.52 -7.43 29.75
N PHE A 923 -7.34 -7.16 28.73
CA PHE A 923 -8.24 -8.16 28.18
C PHE A 923 -7.54 -9.08 27.17
N TYR A 924 -8.01 -10.32 27.04
CA TYR A 924 -7.58 -11.22 25.98
C TYR A 924 -7.85 -10.56 24.61
N PRO A 925 -6.90 -10.61 23.66
CA PRO A 925 -7.09 -10.00 22.36
C PRO A 925 -8.29 -10.66 21.65
N LEU A 926 -9.13 -9.82 21.03
CA LEU A 926 -10.35 -10.22 20.33
C LEU A 926 -10.22 -9.95 18.84
N PHE A 927 -10.78 -10.82 18.02
CA PHE A 927 -10.87 -10.60 16.58
C PHE A 927 -11.84 -9.45 16.26
N ARG A 928 -11.48 -8.64 15.27
CA ARG A 928 -12.38 -7.67 14.67
C ARG A 928 -13.51 -8.38 13.93
N ASN A 929 -14.65 -7.72 13.80
CA ASN A 929 -15.61 -8.13 12.80
C ASN A 929 -14.99 -7.97 11.39
N TYR A 930 -15.31 -8.88 10.48
CA TYR A 930 -14.86 -8.81 9.09
C TYR A 930 -15.22 -7.45 8.46
N ASP A 931 -16.43 -6.96 8.73
CA ASP A 931 -16.91 -5.70 8.15
C ASP A 931 -16.17 -4.46 8.70
N ASP A 932 -15.47 -4.61 9.85
CA ASP A 932 -14.63 -3.59 10.51
C ASP A 932 -13.14 -3.63 10.08
N LEU A 933 -12.77 -4.52 9.15
CA LEU A 933 -11.42 -4.57 8.57
C LEU A 933 -11.17 -3.38 7.62
N THR A 934 -9.90 -3.04 7.42
CA THR A 934 -9.50 -1.88 6.60
C THR A 934 -9.27 -2.33 5.15
N PHE A 935 -10.16 -1.94 4.25
CA PHE A 935 -10.10 -2.30 2.82
C PHE A 935 -9.61 -1.12 1.96
N SER A 936 -8.50 -0.51 2.36
CA SER A 936 -7.79 0.51 1.59
C SER A 936 -6.31 0.14 1.45
N SER A 937 -5.60 0.83 0.55
CA SER A 937 -4.14 0.70 0.41
C SER A 937 -3.37 1.07 1.68
N ASP A 938 -3.99 1.81 2.61
CA ASP A 938 -3.37 2.23 3.88
C ASP A 938 -3.34 1.12 4.93
N ALA A 939 -4.01 -0.02 4.68
CA ALA A 939 -3.95 -1.15 5.58
C ALA A 939 -2.52 -1.70 5.68
N VAL A 940 -2.21 -2.36 6.80
CA VAL A 940 -0.86 -2.91 7.03
C VAL A 940 -0.51 -4.02 6.03
N MET A 941 0.79 -4.22 5.78
CA MET A 941 1.26 -5.30 4.92
C MET A 941 0.69 -6.66 5.34
N GLY A 942 0.21 -7.44 4.37
CA GLY A 942 -0.42 -8.76 4.58
C GLY A 942 -1.84 -8.73 5.15
N HIS A 943 -2.45 -7.55 5.37
CA HIS A 943 -3.79 -7.43 5.96
C HIS A 943 -4.87 -8.21 5.19
N LEU A 944 -4.74 -8.30 3.86
CA LEU A 944 -5.64 -9.02 2.97
C LEU A 944 -4.85 -10.07 2.18
N PRO A 945 -5.48 -11.15 1.71
CA PRO A 945 -6.89 -11.54 1.90
C PRO A 945 -7.18 -12.11 3.30
N ALA A 946 -8.37 -11.83 3.86
CA ALA A 946 -8.78 -12.19 5.21
C ALA A 946 -10.04 -13.07 5.25
N ARG A 947 -10.96 -12.95 4.28
CA ARG A 947 -12.29 -13.59 4.31
C ARG A 947 -12.25 -15.10 4.53
N TRP A 948 -11.27 -15.78 3.93
CA TRP A 948 -11.07 -17.24 4.05
C TRP A 948 -10.86 -17.73 5.48
N TYR A 949 -10.40 -16.87 6.39
CA TYR A 949 -10.17 -17.19 7.79
C TYR A 949 -11.38 -16.84 8.68
N TRP A 950 -12.22 -15.88 8.29
CA TRP A 950 -13.39 -15.44 9.06
C TRP A 950 -14.61 -16.37 8.94
N GLN A 951 -14.74 -17.12 7.83
CA GLN A 951 -15.88 -17.99 7.60
C GLN A 951 -15.72 -19.34 8.31
N LEU A 952 -16.53 -19.59 9.33
CA LEU A 952 -16.54 -20.82 10.15
C LEU A 952 -17.61 -21.83 9.70
N SER A 953 -17.35 -23.12 9.96
CA SER A 953 -18.39 -24.15 9.86
C SER A 953 -19.48 -23.94 10.93
N PRO A 954 -20.72 -24.39 10.70
CA PRO A 954 -21.79 -24.31 11.71
C PRO A 954 -21.39 -24.97 13.04
N VAL A 955 -20.65 -26.08 12.99
CA VAL A 955 -20.17 -26.80 14.19
C VAL A 955 -19.06 -26.02 14.90
N ALA A 956 -18.16 -25.37 14.15
CA ALA A 956 -17.10 -24.53 14.72
C ALA A 956 -17.70 -23.27 15.35
N ALA A 957 -18.61 -22.59 14.65
CA ALA A 957 -19.34 -21.42 15.16
C ALA A 957 -20.08 -21.71 16.47
N LEU A 958 -20.73 -22.89 16.58
CA LEU A 958 -21.40 -23.32 17.81
C LEU A 958 -20.42 -23.54 18.98
N LYS A 959 -19.21 -24.07 18.70
CA LYS A 959 -18.16 -24.29 19.71
C LYS A 959 -17.54 -23.01 20.25
N VAL A 960 -17.53 -21.93 19.47
CA VAL A 960 -17.02 -20.62 19.89
C VAL A 960 -18.10 -19.64 20.36
N GLY A 961 -19.36 -20.06 20.44
CA GLY A 961 -20.45 -19.25 21.01
C GLY A 961 -20.90 -18.08 20.14
N THR A 962 -20.61 -18.10 18.83
CA THR A 962 -21.03 -17.07 17.87
C THR A 962 -22.41 -17.40 17.29
N VAL A 963 -23.31 -16.41 17.16
CA VAL A 963 -24.55 -16.54 16.37
C VAL A 963 -24.24 -16.13 14.93
N GLY A 964 -24.21 -17.10 14.00
CA GLY A 964 -23.83 -16.89 12.60
C GLY A 964 -22.62 -17.74 12.20
N SER A 965 -21.99 -17.42 11.07
CA SER A 965 -20.80 -18.13 10.53
C SER A 965 -19.51 -17.32 10.66
N ASP A 966 -19.51 -16.28 11.50
CA ASP A 966 -18.47 -15.27 11.59
C ASP A 966 -17.60 -15.43 12.86
N ARG A 967 -16.27 -15.30 12.71
CA ARG A 967 -15.26 -15.56 13.76
C ARG A 967 -15.13 -14.43 14.81
N SER A 968 -16.00 -13.42 14.77
CA SER A 968 -15.98 -12.22 15.63
C SER A 968 -15.91 -12.48 17.14
N PHE A 969 -16.39 -13.62 17.65
CA PHE A 969 -16.28 -14.00 19.07
C PHE A 969 -15.47 -15.30 19.32
N GLY A 970 -14.80 -15.84 18.29
CA GLY A 970 -14.13 -17.14 18.35
C GLY A 970 -12.61 -17.08 18.49
N GLY A 971 -12.05 -18.04 19.24
CA GLY A 971 -10.60 -18.19 19.41
C GLY A 971 -9.87 -18.50 18.11
N ALA A 972 -8.55 -18.23 18.09
CA ALA A 972 -7.68 -18.54 16.95
C ALA A 972 -7.70 -20.05 16.64
N ASP A 973 -8.02 -20.42 15.40
CA ASP A 973 -7.91 -21.81 14.93
C ASP A 973 -6.54 -22.00 14.31
N ILE A 974 -5.73 -22.75 15.05
CA ILE A 974 -4.31 -22.92 14.75
C ILE A 974 -4.11 -23.63 13.42
N HIS A 975 -5.04 -24.52 13.08
CA HIS A 975 -4.87 -25.44 11.97
C HIS A 975 -5.18 -24.78 10.63
N MET A 976 -6.11 -23.83 10.57
CA MET A 976 -6.42 -23.16 9.30
C MET A 976 -5.24 -22.33 8.78
N PHE A 977 -4.67 -21.48 9.63
CA PHE A 977 -3.58 -20.62 9.20
C PHE A 977 -2.30 -21.42 8.93
N ALA A 978 -1.96 -22.36 9.83
CA ALA A 978 -0.79 -23.21 9.67
C ALA A 978 -0.86 -24.06 8.40
N ASN A 979 -2.04 -24.62 8.07
CA ASN A 979 -2.18 -25.47 6.90
C ASN A 979 -2.10 -24.70 5.57
N LEU A 980 -2.64 -23.48 5.50
CA LEU A 980 -2.48 -22.66 4.29
C LEU A 980 -1.02 -22.24 4.09
N MET A 981 -0.34 -21.80 5.15
CA MET A 981 1.09 -21.44 5.10
C MET A 981 1.99 -22.65 4.83
N LYS A 982 1.60 -23.84 5.31
CA LYS A 982 2.26 -25.09 4.95
C LYS A 982 2.07 -25.38 3.46
N ARG A 983 0.85 -25.24 2.94
CA ARG A 983 0.53 -25.49 1.53
C ARG A 983 1.28 -24.55 0.57
N LEU A 984 1.39 -23.26 0.90
CA LEU A 984 2.17 -22.29 0.11
C LEU A 984 3.64 -22.73 -0.04
N ARG A 985 4.25 -23.21 1.05
CA ARG A 985 5.62 -23.71 1.05
C ARG A 985 5.77 -25.01 0.27
N GLU A 986 4.82 -25.94 0.39
CA GLU A 986 4.81 -27.17 -0.41
C GLU A 986 4.70 -26.89 -1.92
N CYS A 987 3.99 -25.82 -2.29
CA CYS A 987 3.85 -25.37 -3.67
C CYS A 987 4.98 -24.43 -4.15
N ASN A 988 6.01 -24.16 -3.33
CA ASN A 988 7.10 -23.22 -3.63
C ASN A 988 6.63 -21.79 -4.03
N ILE A 989 5.63 -21.25 -3.32
CA ILE A 989 5.11 -19.90 -3.52
C ILE A 989 5.69 -19.00 -2.41
N SER A 990 6.64 -18.11 -2.73
CA SER A 990 7.41 -17.29 -1.75
C SER A 990 7.85 -15.92 -2.26
#